data_AF-A0A2S6SRY1-F1
#
_entry.id   AF-A0A2S6SRY1-F1
#
_cell.length_a   1.000
_cell.length_b   1.000
_cell.length_c   1.000
_cell.angle_alpha   90.00
_cell.angle_beta   90.00
_cell.angle_gamma   90.00
#
_symmetry.space_group_name_H-M   'P 1'
#
loop_
_entity.id
_entity.type
_entity.pdbx_description
1 polymer ?
#
loop_
_entity_poly.entity_id
_entity_poly.type
_entity_poly.pdbx_seq_one_letter_code
_entity_poly.pdbx_strand_id
1 'polypeptide(L)'
;MDFRKLEGDKMSIISLAFGRSVDNGEITVVGGFIKSMKFVSDDGVISDGKFKILSTANRLLVDVKETKNTILRIKLDGDGFSVRLFDVFGSEFPIIIREFDMAVSTSDDKRSFAEIERVRQHKMQGRLTALERIDAEPEETFDKAAMATRVLSSPTWLGLSRDIRLFSMNFRGVGADELLQFQWDWIQPLLAGVPLSLEESDGYSLLYHYFLGRGLAASSNISRRLIDGVTPILEGRIEEGDIVYETTSFVSLEQQVISEKAIKGTNFLLADGHTRGHMFTEEQQSRFNKLQEKLDPSDEQPVHFTRISIINKGVVPRYAFFKAPIPQCFVPKKSDIWGGGPRQLTHVFNKSEGFSSFSHDRVFCVSKRDGKPLDRSEFSNLIKPGETVEIEFRIPHSPLTHKRAEALAVKDFTQELEFCRKYWNGKKLQAAEIKVPEPRINEMIQAGLHHLDLVTYGEEPNGPLCPTLGLYSPIGSECGPVIQFFDSVGLHNRAERALDYFLEKQHENGFIQNFDYYMLETEALLWTFGEHYKYTKDHVWVRRIQSKLLLASQYILNNRAKRKDLSKSSGGYGLIAGRTADPEDPFEAFMLNGFAYLGLARLAEMLKGIGEERESKRISSEALAFKEDIRSAFFDGVARSPVIPLGDGTWVRTAPPWSENNGPLCLDPEADSFYTHCTVAARDSLLGPLWLVFQEVFDSNEPIVDTLLTYHAELFLDRNAAFSQPYYSQHPLIHLKRGEVKKFLKSYYNMVSSLADRETYSFWEHYYHCGPHKTTEVAWFLMQTRWMLYLEGLNKLKVLPGIPRAWLHPGALLELKNVASAFGNFSIKVTVSDDGDSFRVNYKAHSDHAAKKVLIRLPHPDGKRIVSSSQGEANPATESVEIVGNEVDFEVWFRT
;
A
#
# COMPACT_ATOMS: atom_id res chain seq x y z
N MET A 1 -21.40 30.69 -23.42
CA MET A 1 -22.49 30.22 -24.30
C MET A 1 -23.26 29.16 -23.53
N ASP A 2 -24.51 29.44 -23.26
CA ASP A 2 -25.39 28.65 -22.39
C ASP A 2 -26.00 27.50 -23.21
N PHE A 3 -25.48 26.27 -23.03
CA PHE A 3 -25.94 25.06 -23.74
C PHE A 3 -27.18 24.41 -23.08
N ARG A 4 -27.95 25.14 -22.27
CA ARG A 4 -29.17 24.63 -21.62
C ARG A 4 -30.44 24.81 -22.47
N LYS A 5 -30.42 24.39 -23.74
CA LYS A 5 -31.64 24.34 -24.56
C LYS A 5 -31.76 23.04 -25.35
N LEU A 6 -32.78 22.27 -24.96
CA LEU A 6 -33.63 21.40 -25.79
C LEU A 6 -33.03 20.05 -26.24
N GLU A 7 -33.01 19.07 -25.34
CA GLU A 7 -33.26 17.68 -25.74
C GLU A 7 -34.75 17.40 -25.50
N GLY A 8 -35.49 17.15 -26.58
CA GLY A 8 -36.88 16.70 -26.49
C GLY A 8 -36.95 15.27 -25.95
N ASP A 9 -38.06 14.94 -25.29
CA ASP A 9 -38.35 13.61 -24.74
C ASP A 9 -38.07 12.50 -25.78
N LYS A 10 -37.04 11.69 -25.57
CA LYS A 10 -36.70 10.55 -26.41
C LYS A 10 -37.57 9.35 -26.02
N MET A 11 -38.09 8.65 -27.01
CA MET A 11 -38.86 7.41 -26.83
C MET A 11 -37.98 6.22 -27.19
N SER A 12 -37.84 5.27 -26.27
CA SER A 12 -37.08 4.03 -26.50
C SER A 12 -37.92 2.81 -26.17
N ILE A 13 -37.99 1.87 -27.11
CA ILE A 13 -38.63 0.56 -26.89
C ILE A 13 -37.52 -0.47 -26.71
N ILE A 14 -37.41 -0.95 -25.47
CA ILE A 14 -36.39 -1.89 -25.02
C ILE A 14 -36.95 -3.31 -25.06
N SER A 15 -36.16 -4.24 -25.56
CA SER A 15 -36.46 -5.67 -25.57
C SER A 15 -35.65 -6.38 -24.49
N LEU A 16 -36.34 -7.06 -23.58
CA LEU A 16 -35.75 -7.91 -22.56
C LEU A 16 -36.03 -9.37 -22.94
N ALA A 17 -35.00 -10.11 -23.35
CA ALA A 17 -35.10 -11.53 -23.67
C ALA A 17 -34.63 -12.37 -22.48
N PHE A 18 -35.45 -13.34 -22.06
CA PHE A 18 -35.19 -14.17 -20.88
C PHE A 18 -34.94 -15.63 -21.28
N GLY A 19 -33.91 -16.23 -20.72
CA GLY A 19 -33.56 -17.65 -20.84
C GLY A 19 -34.11 -18.52 -19.71
N ARG A 20 -34.80 -17.93 -18.73
CA ARG A 20 -35.38 -18.60 -17.55
C ARG A 20 -36.78 -18.09 -17.22
N SER A 21 -37.54 -18.89 -16.44
CA SER A 21 -38.78 -18.41 -15.82
C SER A 21 -38.49 -17.41 -14.70
N VAL A 22 -39.41 -16.50 -14.45
CA VAL A 22 -39.33 -15.48 -13.40
C VAL A 22 -40.69 -15.43 -12.72
N ASP A 23 -40.74 -15.63 -11.41
CA ASP A 23 -41.99 -15.62 -10.65
C ASP A 23 -42.38 -14.20 -10.23
N ASN A 24 -41.39 -13.38 -9.86
CA ASN A 24 -41.57 -12.01 -9.39
C ASN A 24 -40.62 -11.05 -10.11
N GLY A 25 -41.07 -10.51 -11.24
CA GLY A 25 -40.37 -9.47 -11.98
C GLY A 25 -40.93 -8.08 -11.70
N GLU A 26 -40.05 -7.09 -11.56
CA GLU A 26 -40.42 -5.67 -11.43
C GLU A 26 -39.42 -4.81 -12.22
N ILE A 27 -39.91 -3.80 -12.92
CA ILE A 27 -39.09 -2.81 -13.62
C ILE A 27 -39.45 -1.43 -13.11
N THR A 28 -38.46 -0.68 -12.64
CA THR A 28 -38.61 0.74 -12.32
C THR A 28 -37.65 1.58 -13.16
N VAL A 29 -37.97 2.85 -13.34
CA VAL A 29 -37.21 3.77 -14.18
C VAL A 29 -36.80 4.98 -13.35
N VAL A 30 -35.52 5.32 -13.41
CA VAL A 30 -34.97 6.59 -12.90
C VAL A 30 -34.69 7.49 -14.10
N GLY A 31 -34.99 8.79 -14.01
CA GLY A 31 -34.78 9.71 -15.13
C GLY A 31 -35.70 9.44 -16.33
N GLY A 32 -36.93 9.00 -16.07
CA GLY A 32 -37.93 8.66 -17.09
C GLY A 32 -39.16 7.97 -16.49
N PHE A 33 -40.05 7.45 -17.33
CA PHE A 33 -41.15 6.58 -16.89
C PHE A 33 -41.54 5.54 -17.94
N ILE A 34 -42.10 4.42 -17.47
CA ILE A 34 -42.63 3.36 -18.32
C ILE A 34 -43.99 3.80 -18.87
N LYS A 35 -44.13 3.86 -20.19
CA LYS A 35 -45.43 4.08 -20.85
C LYS A 35 -46.24 2.79 -20.94
N SER A 36 -45.59 1.69 -21.32
CA SER A 36 -46.24 0.40 -21.44
C SER A 36 -45.24 -0.74 -21.35
N MET A 37 -45.73 -1.90 -20.94
CA MET A 37 -45.01 -3.18 -20.99
C MET A 37 -45.88 -4.19 -21.72
N LYS A 38 -45.31 -4.97 -22.62
CA LYS A 38 -46.03 -5.99 -23.39
C LYS A 38 -45.15 -7.18 -23.71
N PHE A 39 -45.63 -8.39 -23.45
CA PHE A 39 -45.00 -9.61 -23.92
C PHE A 39 -45.22 -9.81 -25.43
N VAL A 40 -44.21 -10.34 -26.11
CA VAL A 40 -44.27 -10.65 -27.55
C VAL A 40 -45.10 -11.92 -27.84
N SER A 41 -45.23 -12.81 -26.85
CA SER A 41 -46.06 -14.03 -26.85
C SER A 41 -46.98 -14.07 -25.62
N ASP A 42 -47.96 -14.99 -25.60
CA ASP A 42 -48.94 -15.14 -24.52
C ASP A 42 -48.38 -15.86 -23.25
N ASP A 43 -47.06 -15.97 -23.15
CA ASP A 43 -46.36 -16.79 -22.15
C ASP A 43 -45.90 -15.98 -20.92
N GLY A 44 -46.54 -14.85 -20.66
CA GLY A 44 -46.23 -13.99 -19.51
C GLY A 44 -47.45 -13.20 -19.05
N VAL A 45 -47.43 -12.80 -17.77
CA VAL A 45 -48.52 -12.05 -17.13
C VAL A 45 -47.95 -10.73 -16.61
N ILE A 46 -48.64 -9.62 -16.86
CA ILE A 46 -48.33 -8.30 -16.30
C ILE A 46 -49.50 -7.89 -15.41
N SER A 47 -49.23 -7.58 -14.14
CA SER A 47 -50.23 -7.12 -13.18
C SER A 47 -49.59 -6.11 -12.23
N ASP A 48 -50.24 -4.96 -12.04
CA ASP A 48 -49.82 -3.91 -11.09
C ASP A 48 -48.34 -3.50 -11.21
N GLY A 49 -47.84 -3.34 -12.44
CA GLY A 49 -46.45 -2.96 -12.70
C GLY A 49 -45.41 -4.06 -12.47
N LYS A 50 -45.85 -5.25 -12.06
CA LYS A 50 -45.03 -6.46 -11.95
C LYS A 50 -45.30 -7.40 -13.11
N PHE A 51 -44.37 -8.32 -13.36
CA PHE A 51 -44.48 -9.31 -14.41
C PHE A 51 -44.05 -10.71 -13.96
N LYS A 52 -44.64 -11.73 -14.57
CA LYS A 52 -44.31 -13.14 -14.41
C LYS A 52 -44.02 -13.75 -15.78
N ILE A 53 -42.98 -14.58 -15.86
CA ILE A 53 -42.53 -15.25 -17.08
C ILE A 53 -42.77 -16.76 -16.94
N LEU A 54 -43.63 -17.31 -17.80
CA LEU A 54 -44.10 -18.70 -17.70
C LEU A 54 -43.26 -19.69 -18.53
N SER A 55 -42.47 -19.22 -19.51
CA SER A 55 -41.63 -20.04 -20.39
C SER A 55 -40.30 -19.36 -20.78
N THR A 56 -39.35 -20.12 -21.33
CA THR A 56 -37.98 -19.67 -21.68
C THR A 56 -37.86 -19.02 -23.07
N ALA A 57 -38.98 -18.83 -23.79
CA ALA A 57 -39.02 -18.23 -25.13
C ALA A 57 -39.49 -16.76 -25.10
N ASN A 58 -39.30 -16.08 -23.96
CA ASN A 58 -40.02 -14.86 -23.66
C ASN A 58 -39.22 -13.59 -23.90
N ARG A 59 -39.90 -12.63 -24.51
CA ARG A 59 -39.44 -11.26 -24.74
C ARG A 59 -40.47 -10.30 -24.16
N LEU A 60 -40.02 -9.44 -23.26
CA LEU A 60 -40.79 -8.32 -22.74
C LEU A 60 -40.34 -7.05 -23.45
N LEU A 61 -41.27 -6.36 -24.11
CA LEU A 61 -41.04 -5.04 -24.65
C LEU A 61 -41.44 -3.99 -23.61
N VAL A 62 -40.54 -3.06 -23.33
CA VAL A 62 -40.73 -1.97 -22.37
C VAL A 62 -40.62 -0.65 -23.13
N ASP A 63 -41.72 0.07 -23.23
CA ASP A 63 -41.77 1.41 -23.83
C ASP A 63 -41.45 2.46 -22.77
N VAL A 64 -40.29 3.11 -22.91
CA VAL A 64 -39.76 4.06 -21.93
C VAL A 64 -39.74 5.45 -22.54
N LYS A 65 -40.33 6.40 -21.83
CA LYS A 65 -40.13 7.82 -22.10
C LYS A 65 -38.91 8.28 -21.29
N GLU A 66 -37.82 8.56 -22.00
CA GLU A 66 -36.57 9.05 -21.43
C GLU A 66 -36.68 10.54 -21.13
N THR A 67 -36.10 10.98 -20.02
CA THR A 67 -35.87 12.41 -19.76
C THR A 67 -34.36 12.70 -19.79
N LYS A 68 -33.66 12.51 -18.68
CA LYS A 68 -32.21 12.69 -18.57
C LYS A 68 -31.63 11.48 -17.83
N ASN A 69 -30.52 10.94 -18.35
CA ASN A 69 -29.76 9.89 -17.68
C ASN A 69 -30.63 8.69 -17.25
N THR A 70 -31.46 8.20 -18.18
CA THR A 70 -32.48 7.21 -17.87
C THR A 70 -31.86 5.84 -17.54
N ILE A 71 -32.28 5.26 -16.41
CA ILE A 71 -31.81 3.97 -15.91
C ILE A 71 -33.01 3.04 -15.71
N LEU A 72 -32.94 1.84 -16.27
CA LEU A 72 -33.85 0.75 -15.97
C LEU A 72 -33.32 -0.04 -14.78
N ARG A 73 -34.09 -0.11 -13.69
CA ARG A 73 -33.82 -1.00 -12.56
C ARG A 73 -34.70 -2.23 -12.71
N ILE A 74 -34.09 -3.40 -12.79
CA ILE A 74 -34.76 -4.66 -13.03
C ILE A 74 -34.56 -5.53 -11.78
N LYS A 75 -35.67 -5.94 -11.17
CA LYS A 75 -35.68 -6.84 -10.01
C LYS A 75 -36.36 -8.15 -10.39
N LEU A 76 -35.69 -9.27 -10.17
CA LEU A 76 -36.11 -10.62 -10.50
C LEU A 76 -35.96 -11.50 -9.25
N ASP A 77 -37.08 -12.03 -8.74
CA ASP A 77 -37.13 -13.00 -7.65
C ASP A 77 -36.38 -12.57 -6.38
N GLY A 78 -36.37 -11.27 -6.10
CA GLY A 78 -35.76 -10.67 -4.91
C GLY A 78 -34.39 -10.04 -5.13
N ASP A 79 -33.71 -10.36 -6.23
CA ASP A 79 -32.41 -9.79 -6.62
C ASP A 79 -32.55 -8.83 -7.82
N GLY A 80 -31.55 -8.02 -8.15
CA GLY A 80 -31.67 -7.06 -9.24
C GLY A 80 -30.39 -6.44 -9.75
N PHE A 81 -30.53 -5.63 -10.79
CA PHE A 81 -29.47 -4.85 -11.41
C PHE A 81 -30.08 -3.66 -12.16
N SER A 82 -29.21 -2.75 -12.59
CA SER A 82 -29.60 -1.66 -13.46
C SER A 82 -28.95 -1.70 -14.83
N VAL A 83 -29.61 -1.09 -15.80
CA VAL A 83 -29.09 -0.82 -17.15
C VAL A 83 -29.28 0.66 -17.45
N ARG A 84 -28.21 1.36 -17.83
CA ARG A 84 -28.32 2.72 -18.37
C ARG A 84 -28.84 2.61 -19.80
N LEU A 85 -29.93 3.31 -20.13
CA LEU A 85 -30.50 3.24 -21.48
C LEU A 85 -29.55 3.78 -22.55
N PHE A 86 -28.66 4.69 -22.15
CA PHE A 86 -27.57 5.17 -23.00
C PHE A 86 -26.64 4.03 -23.49
N ASP A 87 -26.48 2.96 -22.72
CA ASP A 87 -25.58 1.84 -23.05
C ASP A 87 -26.25 0.78 -23.97
N VAL A 88 -27.53 0.97 -24.35
CA VAL A 88 -28.26 0.01 -25.20
C VAL A 88 -28.05 0.36 -26.68
N PHE A 89 -27.01 -0.21 -27.29
CA PHE A 89 -26.57 0.11 -28.67
C PHE A 89 -27.32 -0.60 -29.81
N GLY A 90 -28.20 -1.55 -29.49
CA GLY A 90 -29.01 -2.26 -30.47
C GLY A 90 -28.79 -3.76 -30.52
N SER A 91 -29.32 -4.42 -31.55
CA SER A 91 -29.18 -5.88 -31.73
C SER A 91 -27.75 -6.34 -32.05
N GLU A 92 -26.84 -5.45 -32.45
CA GLU A 92 -25.45 -5.84 -32.71
C GLU A 92 -24.67 -6.15 -31.42
N PHE A 93 -24.93 -5.37 -30.37
CA PHE A 93 -24.25 -5.41 -29.07
C PHE A 93 -25.29 -5.45 -27.93
N PRO A 94 -26.05 -6.55 -27.80
CA PRO A 94 -26.98 -6.70 -26.69
C PRO A 94 -26.23 -6.79 -25.36
N ILE A 95 -26.83 -6.26 -24.30
CA ILE A 95 -26.33 -6.38 -22.93
C ILE A 95 -26.72 -7.77 -22.42
N ILE A 96 -25.76 -8.67 -22.27
CA ILE A 96 -25.99 -10.08 -21.89
C ILE A 96 -25.54 -10.28 -20.45
N ILE A 97 -26.46 -10.55 -19.54
CA ILE A 97 -26.18 -10.71 -18.11
C ILE A 97 -26.43 -12.17 -17.74
N ARG A 98 -25.37 -12.99 -17.76
CA ARG A 98 -25.48 -14.44 -17.59
C ARG A 98 -26.03 -14.86 -16.23
N GLU A 99 -25.72 -14.11 -15.19
CA GLU A 99 -26.23 -14.35 -13.82
C GLU A 99 -27.78 -14.37 -13.75
N PHE A 100 -28.45 -13.65 -14.66
CA PHE A 100 -29.91 -13.55 -14.72
C PHE A 100 -30.52 -14.29 -15.92
N ASP A 101 -29.70 -14.99 -16.73
CA ASP A 101 -30.10 -15.56 -18.02
C ASP A 101 -30.91 -14.56 -18.86
N MET A 102 -30.43 -13.33 -18.96
CA MET A 102 -31.19 -12.25 -19.59
C MET A 102 -30.35 -11.43 -20.57
N ALA A 103 -30.96 -10.96 -21.65
CA ALA A 103 -30.38 -10.00 -22.57
C ALA A 103 -31.26 -8.75 -22.72
N VAL A 104 -30.63 -7.57 -22.75
CA VAL A 104 -31.28 -6.28 -23.03
C VAL A 104 -30.82 -5.76 -24.38
N SER A 105 -31.76 -5.40 -25.23
CA SER A 105 -31.50 -4.85 -26.57
C SER A 105 -32.57 -3.84 -26.95
N THR A 106 -32.49 -3.33 -28.17
CA THR A 106 -33.57 -2.58 -28.80
C THR A 106 -34.66 -3.52 -29.34
N SER A 107 -35.87 -2.97 -29.55
CA SER A 107 -37.05 -3.72 -30.01
C SER A 107 -36.94 -4.38 -31.40
N ASP A 108 -36.01 -3.95 -32.26
CA ASP A 108 -35.73 -4.56 -33.56
C ASP A 108 -34.99 -5.90 -33.46
N ASP A 109 -34.29 -6.14 -32.34
CA ASP A 109 -33.81 -7.47 -32.04
C ASP A 109 -35.03 -8.39 -31.85
N LYS A 110 -35.07 -9.51 -32.57
CA LYS A 110 -36.16 -10.51 -32.49
C LYS A 110 -35.69 -11.85 -31.92
N ARG A 111 -34.40 -11.96 -31.61
CA ARG A 111 -33.78 -13.19 -31.14
C ARG A 111 -34.22 -13.51 -29.71
N SER A 112 -34.27 -14.79 -29.41
CA SER A 112 -34.33 -15.33 -28.06
C SER A 112 -33.00 -15.15 -27.34
N PHE A 113 -32.98 -15.27 -26.01
CA PHE A 113 -31.74 -15.24 -25.23
C PHE A 113 -30.73 -16.29 -25.72
N ALA A 114 -31.17 -17.50 -26.03
CA ALA A 114 -30.31 -18.57 -26.55
C ALA A 114 -29.69 -18.25 -27.92
N GLU A 115 -30.43 -17.58 -28.81
CA GLU A 115 -29.90 -17.13 -30.10
C GLU A 115 -28.90 -15.98 -29.93
N ILE A 116 -29.18 -15.04 -29.02
CA ILE A 116 -28.26 -13.96 -28.65
C ILE A 116 -26.94 -14.53 -28.12
N GLU A 117 -27.01 -15.45 -27.16
CA GLU A 117 -25.84 -16.12 -26.57
C GLU A 117 -25.05 -16.92 -27.63
N ARG A 118 -25.73 -17.64 -28.53
CA ARG A 118 -25.07 -18.37 -29.61
C ARG A 118 -24.32 -17.43 -30.56
N VAL A 119 -24.93 -16.30 -30.93
CA VAL A 119 -24.28 -15.29 -31.77
C VAL A 119 -23.09 -14.67 -31.05
N ARG A 120 -23.21 -14.36 -29.75
CA ARG A 120 -22.10 -13.86 -28.94
C ARG A 120 -20.95 -14.86 -28.91
N GLN A 121 -21.21 -16.13 -28.59
CA GLN A 121 -20.21 -17.20 -28.56
C GLN A 121 -19.46 -17.31 -29.89
N HIS A 122 -20.16 -17.17 -31.02
CA HIS A 122 -19.54 -17.18 -32.34
C HIS A 122 -18.71 -15.92 -32.62
N LYS A 123 -19.25 -14.72 -32.34
CA LYS A 123 -18.56 -13.43 -32.59
C LYS A 123 -17.35 -13.20 -31.67
N MET A 124 -17.43 -13.65 -30.42
CA MET A 124 -16.44 -13.44 -29.37
C MET A 124 -15.54 -14.66 -29.17
N GLN A 125 -15.46 -15.55 -30.15
CA GLN A 125 -14.61 -16.74 -30.07
C GLN A 125 -13.16 -16.35 -29.79
N GLY A 126 -12.58 -16.89 -28.71
CA GLY A 126 -11.21 -16.61 -28.29
C GLY A 126 -11.03 -15.27 -27.55
N ARG A 127 -12.10 -14.51 -27.31
CA ARG A 127 -12.08 -13.36 -26.40
C ARG A 127 -12.25 -13.85 -24.95
N LEU A 128 -11.53 -13.19 -24.05
CA LEU A 128 -11.46 -13.53 -22.62
C LEU A 128 -11.68 -12.26 -21.81
N THR A 129 -12.33 -12.40 -20.66
CA THR A 129 -12.40 -11.35 -19.63
C THR A 129 -11.00 -11.01 -19.10
N ALA A 130 -10.83 -9.86 -18.43
CA ALA A 130 -9.55 -9.49 -17.84
C ALA A 130 -8.91 -10.58 -16.96
N LEU A 131 -9.72 -11.25 -16.12
CA LEU A 131 -9.24 -12.30 -15.23
C LEU A 131 -8.92 -13.61 -15.95
N GLU A 132 -9.70 -14.00 -16.96
CA GLU A 132 -9.42 -15.20 -17.77
C GLU A 132 -8.16 -15.03 -18.62
N ARG A 133 -7.85 -13.81 -19.10
CA ARG A 133 -6.58 -13.52 -19.77
C ARG A 133 -5.40 -13.83 -18.87
N ILE A 134 -5.48 -13.45 -17.59
CA ILE A 134 -4.42 -13.73 -16.62
C ILE A 134 -4.27 -15.24 -16.37
N ASP A 135 -5.37 -15.99 -16.31
CA ASP A 135 -5.31 -17.45 -16.15
C ASP A 135 -4.65 -18.15 -17.34
N ALA A 136 -4.84 -17.62 -18.55
CA ALA A 136 -4.23 -18.12 -19.78
C ALA A 136 -2.73 -17.77 -19.91
N GLU A 137 -2.27 -16.71 -19.24
CA GLU A 137 -0.87 -16.29 -19.20
C GLU A 137 -0.02 -17.22 -18.29
N PRO A 138 1.30 -17.32 -18.52
CA PRO A 138 2.23 -17.89 -17.53
C PRO A 138 2.19 -17.09 -16.22
N GLU A 139 2.71 -17.66 -15.13
CA GLU A 139 2.92 -16.87 -13.90
C GLU A 139 3.77 -15.62 -14.19
N GLU A 140 3.34 -14.51 -13.60
CA GLU A 140 4.06 -13.25 -13.66
C GLU A 140 5.34 -13.35 -12.82
N THR A 141 6.38 -12.63 -13.25
CA THR A 141 7.65 -12.51 -12.51
C THR A 141 8.00 -11.04 -12.37
N PHE A 142 8.93 -10.71 -11.46
CA PHE A 142 9.39 -9.33 -11.34
C PHE A 142 9.95 -8.80 -12.66
N ASP A 143 10.80 -9.57 -13.36
CA ASP A 143 11.43 -9.11 -14.61
C ASP A 143 10.40 -8.79 -15.70
N LYS A 144 9.40 -9.65 -15.88
CA LYS A 144 8.31 -9.42 -16.86
C LYS A 144 7.48 -8.20 -16.49
N ALA A 145 7.13 -8.06 -15.21
CA ALA A 145 6.37 -6.92 -14.72
C ALA A 145 7.19 -5.62 -14.88
N ALA A 146 8.46 -5.61 -14.49
CA ALA A 146 9.35 -4.46 -14.57
C ALA A 146 9.62 -3.97 -15.99
N MET A 147 9.53 -4.85 -17.00
CA MET A 147 9.57 -4.47 -18.42
C MET A 147 8.29 -3.76 -18.89
N ALA A 148 7.16 -4.03 -18.24
CA ALA A 148 5.84 -3.53 -18.63
C ALA A 148 5.35 -2.35 -17.76
N THR A 149 5.99 -2.10 -16.62
CA THR A 149 5.58 -1.08 -15.64
C THR A 149 6.51 0.13 -15.61
N ARG A 150 6.01 1.23 -15.04
CA ARG A 150 6.74 2.49 -14.89
C ARG A 150 8.01 2.30 -14.05
N VAL A 151 9.05 3.06 -14.39
CA VAL A 151 10.26 3.19 -13.57
C VAL A 151 10.11 4.46 -12.74
N LEU A 152 9.93 4.31 -11.43
CA LEU A 152 9.87 5.44 -10.50
C LEU A 152 11.10 5.39 -9.60
N SER A 153 11.98 6.38 -9.73
CA SER A 153 13.15 6.51 -8.85
C SER A 153 12.77 7.42 -7.69
N SER A 154 12.92 6.92 -6.46
CA SER A 154 12.64 7.66 -5.22
C SER A 154 13.94 8.22 -4.64
N PRO A 155 13.94 9.41 -4.01
CA PRO A 155 15.08 9.85 -3.23
C PRO A 155 15.34 8.89 -2.06
N THR A 156 16.61 8.71 -1.71
CA THR A 156 16.99 7.81 -0.61
C THR A 156 16.94 8.57 0.71
N TRP A 157 16.23 8.02 1.68
CA TRP A 157 16.21 8.56 3.04
C TRP A 157 17.22 7.80 3.90
N LEU A 158 18.09 8.55 4.57
CA LEU A 158 19.10 8.05 5.49
C LEU A 158 18.94 8.75 6.84
N GLY A 159 19.15 8.02 7.92
CA GLY A 159 18.96 8.55 9.27
C GLY A 159 19.30 7.52 10.32
N LEU A 160 18.82 7.75 11.53
CA LEU A 160 18.93 6.84 12.68
C LEU A 160 17.52 6.42 13.07
N SER A 161 17.30 5.17 13.48
CA SER A 161 15.98 4.76 13.97
C SER A 161 15.59 5.62 15.18
N ARG A 162 14.29 5.91 15.34
CA ARG A 162 13.71 6.68 16.46
C ARG A 162 13.99 8.18 16.50
N ASP A 163 14.92 8.68 15.70
CA ASP A 163 15.25 10.11 15.62
C ASP A 163 14.54 10.75 14.41
N ILE A 164 13.83 11.86 14.64
CA ILE A 164 13.10 12.56 13.58
C ILE A 164 13.99 13.30 12.58
N ARG A 165 15.28 13.47 12.91
CA ARG A 165 16.24 14.21 12.08
C ARG A 165 16.87 13.27 11.06
N LEU A 166 16.42 13.41 9.81
CA LEU A 166 16.79 12.56 8.69
C LEU A 166 17.48 13.37 7.58
N PHE A 167 17.97 12.66 6.56
CA PHE A 167 18.46 13.24 5.32
C PHE A 167 17.83 12.52 4.13
N SER A 168 17.29 13.29 3.19
CA SER A 168 16.95 12.80 1.85
C SER A 168 18.09 13.14 0.90
N MET A 169 18.44 12.25 -0.01
CA MET A 169 19.48 12.51 -1.00
C MET A 169 19.18 11.83 -2.34
N ASN A 170 19.69 12.43 -3.41
CA ASN A 170 19.73 11.80 -4.72
C ASN A 170 20.84 12.40 -5.61
N PHE A 171 21.03 11.79 -6.78
CA PHE A 171 21.95 12.28 -7.81
C PHE A 171 21.18 13.00 -8.91
N ARG A 172 21.87 13.89 -9.61
CA ARG A 172 21.29 14.63 -10.74
C ARG A 172 20.71 13.69 -11.79
N GLY A 173 19.64 14.10 -12.46
CA GLY A 173 19.01 13.34 -13.55
C GLY A 173 18.27 12.07 -13.10
N VAL A 174 18.22 11.75 -11.80
CA VAL A 174 17.54 10.56 -11.28
C VAL A 174 16.22 10.96 -10.59
N GLY A 175 15.09 10.55 -11.17
CA GLY A 175 13.77 10.57 -10.51
C GLY A 175 13.21 11.93 -10.06
N ALA A 176 13.86 13.04 -10.40
CA ALA A 176 13.47 14.37 -9.91
C ALA A 176 12.51 15.08 -10.87
N ASP A 177 11.32 15.43 -10.37
CA ASP A 177 10.39 16.32 -11.07
C ASP A 177 10.74 17.81 -10.86
N GLU A 178 11.49 18.12 -9.80
CA GLU A 178 12.01 19.46 -9.54
C GLU A 178 13.26 19.73 -10.37
N LEU A 179 13.21 20.81 -11.16
CA LEU A 179 14.29 21.19 -12.09
C LEU A 179 15.68 21.27 -11.42
N LEU A 180 15.77 21.66 -10.15
CA LEU A 180 17.04 21.80 -9.45
C LEU A 180 17.60 20.48 -8.95
N GLN A 181 16.75 19.64 -8.37
CA GLN A 181 17.09 18.28 -7.99
C GLN A 181 17.47 17.45 -9.22
N PHE A 182 16.97 17.83 -10.40
CA PHE A 182 17.39 17.25 -11.67
C PHE A 182 18.79 17.72 -12.11
N GLN A 183 19.21 18.94 -11.79
CA GLN A 183 20.48 19.53 -12.27
C GLN A 183 21.69 19.23 -11.38
N TRP A 184 21.49 19.02 -10.08
CA TRP A 184 22.54 18.87 -9.07
C TRP A 184 22.45 17.54 -8.35
N ASP A 185 23.58 17.05 -7.85
CA ASP A 185 23.57 16.03 -6.80
C ASP A 185 23.23 16.74 -5.48
N TRP A 186 22.39 16.14 -4.64
CA TRP A 186 21.79 16.90 -3.54
C TRP A 186 21.55 16.07 -2.27
N ILE A 187 21.60 16.78 -1.14
CA ILE A 187 21.28 16.29 0.21
C ILE A 187 20.38 17.32 0.89
N GLN A 188 19.27 16.86 1.45
CA GLN A 188 18.26 17.67 2.11
C GLN A 188 18.04 17.16 3.54
N PRO A 189 18.38 17.95 4.57
CA PRO A 189 17.97 17.64 5.93
C PRO A 189 16.44 17.68 6.04
N LEU A 190 15.88 16.68 6.72
CA LEU A 190 14.45 16.53 6.97
C LEU A 190 14.18 16.47 8.47
N LEU A 191 13.03 16.97 8.89
CA LEU A 191 12.48 16.83 10.22
C LEU A 191 11.15 16.09 10.10
N ALA A 192 11.10 14.82 10.56
CA ALA A 192 9.96 13.91 10.39
C ALA A 192 9.43 13.85 8.94
N GLY A 193 10.33 13.80 7.96
CA GLY A 193 10.00 13.76 6.54
C GLY A 193 9.74 15.12 5.88
N VAL A 194 9.68 16.21 6.64
CA VAL A 194 9.47 17.57 6.13
C VAL A 194 10.82 18.29 5.96
N PRO A 195 11.10 18.95 4.83
CA PRO A 195 12.35 19.69 4.65
C PRO A 195 12.62 20.73 5.73
N LEU A 196 13.83 20.70 6.29
CA LEU A 196 14.26 21.64 7.32
C LEU A 196 14.40 23.06 6.74
N SER A 197 14.02 24.07 7.52
CA SER A 197 14.39 25.47 7.29
C SER A 197 15.31 25.97 8.41
N LEU A 198 16.24 26.85 8.09
CA LEU A 198 17.11 27.53 9.05
C LEU A 198 16.84 29.03 9.02
N GLU A 199 17.40 29.75 10.00
CA GLU A 199 17.37 31.22 10.03
C GLU A 199 17.92 31.81 8.72
N GLU A 200 19.03 31.25 8.22
CA GLU A 200 19.67 31.70 6.98
C GLU A 200 18.82 31.48 5.74
N SER A 201 17.89 30.53 5.79
CA SER A 201 17.00 30.22 4.68
C SER A 201 15.72 31.02 4.69
N ASP A 202 15.49 31.92 5.65
CA ASP A 202 14.34 32.83 5.71
C ASP A 202 12.99 32.09 5.54
N GLY A 203 12.87 30.96 6.23
CA GLY A 203 11.68 30.09 6.21
C GLY A 203 11.56 29.17 4.98
N TYR A 204 12.47 29.26 4.00
CA TYR A 204 12.49 28.35 2.85
C TYR A 204 13.20 27.04 3.16
N SER A 205 12.82 25.97 2.47
CA SER A 205 13.44 24.65 2.60
C SER A 205 14.90 24.68 2.21
N LEU A 206 15.75 24.12 3.08
CA LEU A 206 17.18 24.01 2.89
C LEU A 206 17.52 22.82 1.99
N LEU A 207 18.50 23.02 1.11
CA LEU A 207 19.02 21.99 0.21
C LEU A 207 20.52 22.21 0.03
N TYR A 208 21.32 21.16 0.19
CA TYR A 208 22.76 21.20 -0.07
C TYR A 208 23.05 20.55 -1.41
N HIS A 209 23.68 21.29 -2.32
CA HIS A 209 24.09 20.78 -3.62
C HIS A 209 25.58 20.52 -3.65
N TYR A 210 25.97 19.41 -4.26
CA TYR A 210 27.35 19.11 -4.61
C TYR A 210 27.39 18.61 -6.06
N PHE A 211 28.59 18.41 -6.60
CA PHE A 211 28.70 18.02 -8.00
C PHE A 211 29.86 17.09 -8.25
N LEU A 212 29.58 15.99 -8.95
CA LEU A 212 30.54 14.99 -9.36
C LEU A 212 30.62 14.91 -10.88
N GLY A 213 31.81 15.03 -11.47
CA GLY A 213 31.96 14.90 -12.92
C GLY A 213 31.64 16.17 -13.70
N ARG A 214 31.43 16.03 -15.01
CA ARG A 214 31.28 17.15 -15.97
C ARG A 214 29.84 17.63 -16.08
N GLY A 215 28.88 16.85 -15.61
CA GLY A 215 27.49 17.27 -15.44
C GLY A 215 26.46 16.36 -16.05
N LEU A 216 25.32 16.92 -16.47
CA LEU A 216 24.28 16.19 -17.20
C LEU A 216 24.72 15.99 -18.65
N ALA A 217 24.89 14.73 -19.04
CA ALA A 217 25.36 14.34 -20.36
C ALA A 217 24.23 13.74 -21.22
N ALA A 218 24.51 13.50 -22.51
CA ALA A 218 23.58 12.83 -23.42
C ALA A 218 23.27 11.37 -23.04
N SER A 219 24.14 10.75 -22.23
CA SER A 219 23.94 9.43 -21.62
C SER A 219 23.79 9.57 -20.11
N SER A 220 22.92 8.74 -19.51
CA SER A 220 22.82 8.61 -18.06
C SER A 220 23.51 7.31 -17.62
N ASN A 221 24.65 7.45 -16.93
CA ASN A 221 25.41 6.33 -16.37
C ASN A 221 25.54 6.49 -14.86
N ILE A 222 24.40 6.65 -14.19
CA ILE A 222 24.28 6.78 -12.75
C ILE A 222 23.53 5.57 -12.23
N SER A 223 24.09 4.90 -11.22
CA SER A 223 23.44 3.81 -10.52
C SER A 223 23.55 3.98 -9.01
N ARG A 224 22.57 3.46 -8.28
CA ARG A 224 22.49 3.51 -6.83
C ARG A 224 22.21 2.13 -6.26
N ARG A 225 22.64 1.87 -5.03
CA ARG A 225 22.28 0.65 -4.30
C ARG A 225 22.44 0.85 -2.80
N LEU A 226 21.66 0.15 -2.01
CA LEU A 226 21.96 -0.03 -0.59
C LEU A 226 23.14 -1.01 -0.43
N ILE A 227 24.07 -0.75 0.50
CA ILE A 227 25.16 -1.68 0.80
C ILE A 227 24.59 -3.04 1.23
N ASP A 228 25.24 -4.11 0.81
CA ASP A 228 24.77 -5.50 0.97
C ASP A 228 23.33 -5.74 0.44
N GLY A 229 22.83 -4.83 -0.41
CA GLY A 229 21.46 -4.81 -0.94
C GLY A 229 20.38 -4.37 0.03
N VAL A 230 20.67 -4.12 1.32
CA VAL A 230 19.61 -3.97 2.33
C VAL A 230 19.86 -2.91 3.39
N THR A 231 21.12 -2.60 3.71
CA THR A 231 21.43 -1.74 4.85
C THR A 231 21.28 -0.26 4.44
N PRO A 232 20.67 0.63 5.27
CA PRO A 232 20.51 2.07 5.01
C PRO A 232 21.83 2.87 4.93
N ILE A 233 22.65 2.51 3.96
CA ILE A 233 23.93 3.10 3.57
C ILE A 233 23.88 3.07 2.04
N LEU A 234 23.89 4.24 1.42
CA LEU A 234 23.75 4.39 -0.02
C LEU A 234 25.12 4.31 -0.70
N GLU A 235 25.25 3.36 -1.61
CA GLU A 235 26.31 3.33 -2.61
C GLU A 235 25.80 3.97 -3.90
N GLY A 236 26.58 4.90 -4.44
CA GLY A 236 26.29 5.57 -5.71
C GLY A 236 27.45 5.40 -6.65
N ARG A 237 27.17 5.38 -7.95
CA ARG A 237 28.20 5.21 -8.96
C ARG A 237 27.89 6.01 -10.22
N ILE A 238 28.85 6.83 -10.65
CA ILE A 238 28.76 7.66 -11.85
C ILE A 238 29.93 7.33 -12.78
N GLU A 239 29.65 6.92 -14.01
CA GLU A 239 30.68 6.69 -15.03
C GLU A 239 30.72 7.82 -16.07
N GLU A 240 31.90 8.42 -16.24
CA GLU A 240 32.14 9.43 -17.24
C GLU A 240 33.41 9.13 -18.04
N GLY A 241 33.25 8.36 -19.12
CA GLY A 241 34.38 7.88 -19.92
C GLY A 241 35.27 6.96 -19.07
N ASP A 242 36.53 7.36 -18.87
CA ASP A 242 37.51 6.59 -18.11
C ASP A 242 37.50 6.88 -16.60
N ILE A 243 36.75 7.90 -16.15
CA ILE A 243 36.62 8.24 -14.72
C ILE A 243 35.35 7.60 -14.16
N VAL A 244 35.50 6.97 -13.00
CA VAL A 244 34.39 6.48 -12.18
C VAL A 244 34.39 7.19 -10.84
N TYR A 245 33.23 7.67 -10.44
CA TYR A 245 32.95 8.19 -9.10
C TYR A 245 32.15 7.14 -8.35
N GLU A 246 32.71 6.58 -7.29
CA GLU A 246 32.01 5.67 -6.37
C GLU A 246 31.76 6.41 -5.06
N THR A 247 30.51 6.47 -4.60
CA THR A 247 30.13 7.20 -3.40
C THR A 247 29.59 6.25 -2.34
N THR A 248 29.90 6.48 -1.07
CA THR A 248 29.28 5.80 0.07
C THR A 248 28.73 6.85 1.02
N SER A 249 27.43 6.81 1.29
CA SER A 249 26.72 7.79 2.10
C SER A 249 25.91 7.14 3.22
N PHE A 250 26.01 7.65 4.45
CA PHE A 250 25.31 7.12 5.62
C PHE A 250 25.13 8.20 6.69
N VAL A 251 24.35 7.89 7.74
CA VAL A 251 24.18 8.79 8.90
C VAL A 251 24.78 8.14 10.15
N SER A 252 25.54 8.93 10.90
CA SER A 252 26.05 8.58 12.23
C SER A 252 25.92 9.78 13.18
N LEU A 253 26.37 9.62 14.42
CA LEU A 253 26.35 10.65 15.44
C LEU A 253 27.63 11.50 15.40
N GLU A 254 27.49 12.80 15.67
CA GLU A 254 28.60 13.75 15.68
C GLU A 254 29.66 13.40 16.73
N GLN A 255 29.27 13.03 17.95
CA GLN A 255 30.17 12.91 19.10
C GLN A 255 30.32 11.45 19.55
N GLN A 256 29.21 10.80 19.85
CA GLN A 256 29.13 9.43 20.32
C GLN A 256 29.32 8.41 19.18
N VAL A 257 29.66 7.18 19.57
CA VAL A 257 29.60 6.03 18.67
C VAL A 257 28.15 5.56 18.60
N ILE A 258 27.61 5.43 17.38
CA ILE A 258 26.26 4.95 17.17
C ILE A 258 26.04 3.55 17.77
N SER A 259 24.98 3.41 18.57
CA SER A 259 24.51 2.15 19.13
C SER A 259 23.06 2.32 19.60
N GLU A 260 22.33 1.23 19.84
CA GLU A 260 20.95 1.34 20.34
C GLU A 260 20.83 2.09 21.67
N LYS A 261 21.87 2.03 22.51
CA LYS A 261 21.91 2.75 23.79
C LYS A 261 22.23 4.24 23.62
N ALA A 262 22.93 4.61 22.55
CA ALA A 262 23.28 6.00 22.26
C ALA A 262 22.08 6.78 21.69
N ILE A 263 21.14 6.08 21.04
CA ILE A 263 19.95 6.70 20.47
C ILE A 263 18.88 6.85 21.54
N LYS A 264 18.63 8.10 21.96
CA LYS A 264 17.52 8.44 22.87
C LYS A 264 16.16 8.41 22.17
N GLY A 265 16.16 8.70 20.87
CA GLY A 265 14.94 8.89 20.09
C GLY A 265 14.26 10.23 20.36
N THR A 266 13.10 10.44 19.76
CA THR A 266 12.30 11.65 19.87
C THR A 266 10.95 11.34 20.50
N ASN A 267 10.49 12.15 21.45
CA ASN A 267 9.16 11.96 22.05
C ASN A 267 8.07 11.87 20.96
N PHE A 268 7.16 10.91 21.10
CA PHE A 268 6.17 10.60 20.06
C PHE A 268 5.31 11.81 19.65
N LEU A 269 4.95 12.67 20.61
CA LEU A 269 4.08 13.81 20.37
C LEU A 269 4.84 14.94 19.65
N LEU A 270 6.12 15.10 19.99
CA LEU A 270 7.01 16.01 19.28
C LEU A 270 7.25 15.54 17.84
N ALA A 271 7.44 14.23 17.65
CA ALA A 271 7.58 13.64 16.32
C ALA A 271 6.33 13.85 15.45
N ASP A 272 5.15 13.56 15.99
CA ASP A 272 3.86 13.76 15.31
C ASP A 272 3.66 15.22 14.88
N GLY A 273 3.91 16.19 15.77
CA GLY A 273 3.72 17.61 15.47
C GLY A 273 4.67 18.17 14.39
N HIS A 274 5.71 17.43 14.00
CA HIS A 274 6.58 17.78 12.87
C HIS A 274 6.17 17.12 11.54
N THR A 275 5.20 16.21 11.55
CA THR A 275 4.67 15.58 10.32
C THR A 275 3.58 16.41 9.66
N ARG A 276 3.28 16.10 8.38
CA ARG A 276 2.15 16.73 7.67
C ARG A 276 0.82 16.12 8.09
N GLY A 277 -0.21 16.97 8.16
CA GLY A 277 -1.60 16.58 8.40
C GLY A 277 -1.93 16.19 9.83
N HIS A 278 -1.00 16.35 10.79
CA HIS A 278 -1.24 16.00 12.19
C HIS A 278 -2.45 16.74 12.77
N MET A 279 -3.18 16.06 13.64
CA MET A 279 -4.31 16.61 14.37
C MET A 279 -4.02 16.57 15.87
N PHE A 280 -4.13 17.73 16.54
CA PHE A 280 -4.00 17.87 17.98
C PHE A 280 -5.27 18.45 18.62
N THR A 281 -5.62 17.92 19.79
CA THR A 281 -6.49 18.64 20.73
C THR A 281 -5.74 19.85 21.31
N GLU A 282 -6.46 20.80 21.91
CA GLU A 282 -5.83 21.96 22.57
C GLU A 282 -4.82 21.54 23.66
N GLU A 283 -5.13 20.46 24.40
CA GLU A 283 -4.23 19.91 25.40
C GLU A 283 -2.96 19.32 24.77
N GLN A 284 -3.11 18.53 23.70
CA GLN A 284 -2.00 17.95 22.97
C GLN A 284 -1.11 19.04 22.35
N GLN A 285 -1.71 20.09 21.78
CA GLN A 285 -0.99 21.25 21.26
C GLN A 285 -0.20 21.95 22.38
N SER A 286 -0.78 22.14 23.57
CA SER A 286 -0.07 22.72 24.71
C SER A 286 1.11 21.86 25.16
N ARG A 287 0.95 20.53 25.18
CA ARG A 287 2.03 19.58 25.50
C ARG A 287 3.13 19.62 24.44
N PHE A 288 2.77 19.64 23.16
CA PHE A 288 3.71 19.77 22.04
C PHE A 288 4.53 21.04 22.16
N ASN A 289 3.90 22.20 22.35
CA ASN A 289 4.61 23.49 22.47
C ASN A 289 5.65 23.45 23.62
N LYS A 290 5.28 22.88 24.78
CA LYS A 290 6.20 22.71 25.93
C LYS A 290 7.36 21.74 25.65
N LEU A 291 7.14 20.72 24.82
CA LEU A 291 8.21 19.79 24.40
C LEU A 291 9.15 20.49 23.41
N GLN A 292 8.59 21.25 22.48
CA GLN A 292 9.35 21.99 21.48
C GLN A 292 10.24 23.08 22.13
N GLU A 293 9.75 23.78 23.14
CA GLU A 293 10.53 24.75 23.93
C GLU A 293 11.75 24.13 24.64
N LYS A 294 11.73 22.82 24.89
CA LYS A 294 12.81 22.08 25.56
C LYS A 294 13.86 21.53 24.59
N LEU A 295 13.64 21.63 23.29
CA LEU A 295 14.65 21.23 22.31
C LEU A 295 15.88 22.13 22.46
N ASP A 296 17.01 21.51 22.80
CA ASP A 296 18.25 22.25 22.97
C ASP A 296 19.04 22.21 21.64
N PRO A 297 19.33 23.36 21.01
CA PRO A 297 20.22 23.41 19.85
C PRO A 297 21.62 22.85 20.14
N SER A 298 22.01 22.74 21.41
CA SER A 298 23.27 22.13 21.85
C SER A 298 23.26 20.60 21.79
N ASP A 299 22.10 19.97 21.60
CA ASP A 299 21.97 18.52 21.48
C ASP A 299 22.89 17.96 20.39
N GLU A 300 23.31 16.71 20.60
CA GLU A 300 24.11 15.99 19.63
C GLU A 300 23.37 15.86 18.30
N GLN A 301 24.05 16.17 17.20
CA GLN A 301 23.46 16.15 15.86
C GLN A 301 23.74 14.81 15.15
N PRO A 302 22.75 14.25 14.43
CA PRO A 302 23.03 13.28 13.39
C PRO A 302 23.74 13.99 12.24
N VAL A 303 24.69 13.29 11.65
CA VAL A 303 25.57 13.80 10.61
C VAL A 303 25.52 12.87 9.43
N HIS A 304 25.27 13.44 8.26
CA HIS A 304 25.39 12.76 6.98
C HIS A 304 26.86 12.70 6.58
N PHE A 305 27.41 11.50 6.46
CA PHE A 305 28.75 11.23 5.97
C PHE A 305 28.68 10.82 4.51
N THR A 306 29.54 11.37 3.66
CA THR A 306 29.76 10.89 2.29
C THR A 306 31.24 10.80 2.00
N ARG A 307 31.67 9.67 1.42
CA ARG A 307 32.99 9.49 0.79
C ARG A 307 32.80 9.28 -0.70
N ILE A 308 33.69 9.84 -1.50
CA ILE A 308 33.74 9.73 -2.95
C ILE A 308 35.13 9.26 -3.35
N SER A 309 35.19 8.06 -3.92
CA SER A 309 36.37 7.48 -4.57
C SER A 309 36.35 7.86 -6.05
N ILE A 310 37.28 8.71 -6.47
CA ILE A 310 37.44 9.14 -7.86
C ILE A 310 38.55 8.33 -8.51
N ILE A 311 38.19 7.41 -9.40
CA ILE A 311 39.09 6.39 -9.94
C ILE A 311 39.25 6.59 -11.45
N ASN A 312 40.50 6.64 -11.93
CA ASN A 312 40.77 6.54 -13.37
C ASN A 312 40.97 5.07 -13.77
N LYS A 313 39.96 4.48 -14.42
CA LYS A 313 39.98 3.10 -14.93
C LYS A 313 40.52 2.99 -16.36
N GLY A 314 40.91 4.12 -16.98
CA GLY A 314 41.52 4.16 -18.30
C GLY A 314 43.02 3.88 -18.31
N VAL A 315 43.62 3.96 -19.50
CA VAL A 315 45.06 3.70 -19.73
C VAL A 315 45.90 4.96 -19.88
N VAL A 316 45.29 6.14 -19.77
CA VAL A 316 45.96 7.45 -19.85
C VAL A 316 45.40 8.41 -18.80
N PRO A 317 46.13 9.48 -18.43
CA PRO A 317 45.64 10.47 -17.47
C PRO A 317 44.32 11.14 -17.91
N ARG A 318 43.46 11.43 -16.93
CA ARG A 318 42.11 11.98 -17.15
C ARG A 318 41.75 13.02 -16.10
N TYR A 319 41.04 14.06 -16.52
CA TYR A 319 40.52 15.05 -15.58
C TYR A 319 39.27 14.53 -14.88
N ALA A 320 39.24 14.67 -13.57
CA ALA A 320 38.05 14.51 -12.74
C ALA A 320 37.68 15.86 -12.11
N PHE A 321 36.38 16.09 -12.00
CA PHE A 321 35.78 17.33 -11.49
C PHE A 321 34.98 17.07 -10.22
N PHE A 322 35.07 18.00 -9.28
CA PHE A 322 34.32 17.99 -8.03
C PHE A 322 33.97 19.42 -7.58
N LYS A 323 32.77 19.56 -7.00
CA LYS A 323 32.35 20.74 -6.25
C LYS A 323 31.81 20.34 -4.89
N ALA A 324 32.35 20.98 -3.85
CA ALA A 324 31.96 20.80 -2.46
C ALA A 324 30.51 21.24 -2.21
N PRO A 325 29.86 20.71 -1.15
CA PRO A 325 28.50 21.08 -0.78
C PRO A 325 28.31 22.59 -0.62
N ILE A 326 27.29 23.15 -1.27
CA ILE A 326 26.85 24.55 -1.15
C ILE A 326 25.38 24.62 -0.72
N PRO A 327 25.01 25.58 0.15
CA PRO A 327 23.64 25.72 0.63
C PRO A 327 22.76 26.53 -0.35
N GLN A 328 21.55 26.03 -0.61
CA GLN A 328 20.53 26.70 -1.41
C GLN A 328 19.14 26.59 -0.74
N CYS A 329 18.23 27.48 -1.12
CA CYS A 329 16.80 27.37 -0.83
C CYS A 329 15.95 27.76 -2.06
N PHE A 330 14.70 27.29 -2.12
CA PHE A 330 13.76 27.66 -3.19
C PHE A 330 12.99 28.93 -2.83
N VAL A 331 13.03 29.99 -3.66
CA VAL A 331 12.39 31.28 -3.34
C VAL A 331 11.43 31.70 -4.47
N PRO A 332 10.11 31.78 -4.23
CA PRO A 332 9.17 32.41 -5.15
C PRO A 332 9.46 33.93 -5.26
N LYS A 333 9.79 34.45 -6.44
CA LYS A 333 9.86 35.91 -6.68
C LYS A 333 8.57 36.40 -7.34
N LYS A 334 8.07 37.55 -6.87
CA LYS A 334 6.82 38.20 -7.31
C LYS A 334 6.86 38.83 -8.72
N SER A 335 8.01 38.90 -9.40
CA SER A 335 8.19 39.78 -10.57
C SER A 335 8.78 39.15 -11.83
N ASP A 336 9.12 37.86 -11.83
CA ASP A 336 9.76 37.24 -13.00
C ASP A 336 8.74 36.43 -13.81
N ILE A 337 8.71 36.68 -15.13
CA ILE A 337 7.87 35.98 -16.13
C ILE A 337 8.17 34.46 -16.16
N TRP A 338 9.28 34.05 -15.52
CA TRP A 338 9.77 32.67 -15.38
C TRP A 338 9.55 32.04 -13.99
N GLY A 339 8.86 32.71 -13.07
CA GLY A 339 8.65 32.22 -11.70
C GLY A 339 9.91 32.29 -10.83
N GLY A 340 9.76 32.22 -9.50
CA GLY A 340 10.89 32.32 -8.57
C GLY A 340 11.91 31.19 -8.74
N GLY A 341 13.19 31.57 -8.80
CA GLY A 341 14.31 30.65 -8.88
C GLY A 341 15.00 30.40 -7.53
N PRO A 342 15.89 29.41 -7.46
CA PRO A 342 16.67 29.15 -6.25
C PRO A 342 17.49 30.36 -5.83
N ARG A 343 17.63 30.52 -4.52
CA ARG A 343 18.57 31.44 -3.91
C ARG A 343 19.70 30.64 -3.28
N GLN A 344 20.92 30.86 -3.75
CA GLN A 344 22.10 30.40 -3.03
C GLN A 344 22.24 31.19 -1.73
N LEU A 345 22.41 30.50 -0.61
CA LEU A 345 22.60 31.15 0.69
C LEU A 345 24.04 31.66 0.81
N THR A 346 24.19 32.83 1.44
CA THR A 346 25.50 33.40 1.73
C THR A 346 26.27 32.45 2.65
N HIS A 347 27.49 32.09 2.27
CA HIS A 347 28.35 31.20 3.04
C HIS A 347 29.82 31.49 2.76
N VAL A 348 30.70 30.97 3.61
CA VAL A 348 32.16 31.04 3.48
C VAL A 348 32.74 29.64 3.44
N PHE A 349 33.76 29.44 2.61
CA PHE A 349 34.57 28.22 2.59
C PHE A 349 35.98 28.51 3.15
N ASN A 350 36.29 27.96 4.32
CA ASN A 350 37.61 28.07 4.92
C ASN A 350 38.55 26.99 4.39
N LYS A 351 39.51 27.40 3.56
CA LYS A 351 40.47 26.52 2.89
C LYS A 351 41.48 25.85 3.82
N SER A 352 41.82 26.45 4.97
CA SER A 352 42.79 25.84 5.89
C SER A 352 42.18 24.70 6.71
N GLU A 353 40.87 24.74 6.92
CA GLU A 353 40.11 23.79 7.75
C GLU A 353 39.26 22.83 6.91
N GLY A 354 38.91 23.21 5.68
CA GLY A 354 37.97 22.49 4.84
C GLY A 354 36.51 22.68 5.27
N PHE A 355 36.22 23.74 6.03
CA PHE A 355 34.89 24.00 6.59
C PHE A 355 34.07 24.93 5.70
N SER A 356 32.80 24.62 5.52
CA SER A 356 31.82 25.55 4.95
C SER A 356 30.86 26.01 6.03
N SER A 357 30.61 27.31 6.13
CA SER A 357 29.82 27.88 7.22
C SER A 357 29.00 29.09 6.81
N PHE A 358 27.89 29.31 7.51
CA PHE A 358 27.08 30.53 7.38
C PHE A 358 27.71 31.70 8.15
N SER A 359 28.33 31.39 9.30
CA SER A 359 29.15 32.28 10.11
C SER A 359 30.24 31.46 10.82
N HIS A 360 31.14 32.08 11.60
CA HIS A 360 32.25 31.35 12.25
C HIS A 360 31.78 30.14 13.08
N ASP A 361 30.73 30.31 13.89
CA ASP A 361 30.16 29.27 14.76
C ASP A 361 28.90 28.61 14.21
N ARG A 362 28.70 28.65 12.89
CA ARG A 362 27.60 27.96 12.19
C ARG A 362 28.12 27.19 11.00
N VAL A 363 28.93 26.17 11.29
CA VAL A 363 29.55 25.27 10.31
C VAL A 363 28.53 24.22 9.87
N PHE A 364 28.22 24.18 8.57
CA PHE A 364 27.28 23.22 8.00
C PHE A 364 27.94 22.11 7.20
N CYS A 365 29.25 22.18 6.92
CA CYS A 365 29.95 21.12 6.21
C CYS A 365 31.42 21.07 6.59
N VAL A 366 31.92 19.85 6.85
CA VAL A 366 33.35 19.56 7.01
C VAL A 366 33.80 18.70 5.83
N SER A 367 34.73 19.21 5.02
CA SER A 367 35.23 18.55 3.81
C SER A 367 36.72 18.20 3.88
N LYS A 368 37.08 17.02 3.42
CA LYS A 368 38.45 16.52 3.33
C LYS A 368 38.79 15.99 1.95
N ARG A 369 40.07 16.00 1.64
CA ARG A 369 40.68 15.31 0.50
C ARG A 369 41.88 14.50 0.97
N ASP A 370 41.88 13.21 0.67
CA ASP A 370 42.97 12.29 1.02
C ASP A 370 43.36 12.41 2.52
N GLY A 371 42.35 12.50 3.39
CA GLY A 371 42.48 12.66 4.85
C GLY A 371 42.80 14.07 5.36
N LYS A 372 43.12 15.03 4.49
CA LYS A 372 43.50 16.41 4.85
C LYS A 372 42.33 17.39 4.60
N PRO A 373 42.32 18.58 5.25
CA PRO A 373 41.38 19.65 4.91
C PRO A 373 41.31 19.92 3.41
N LEU A 374 40.09 20.04 2.87
CA LEU A 374 39.90 20.40 1.48
C LEU A 374 40.31 21.88 1.26
N ASP A 375 41.31 22.13 0.42
CA ASP A 375 41.93 23.45 0.24
C ASP A 375 41.19 24.38 -0.74
N ARG A 376 40.17 23.87 -1.43
CA ARG A 376 39.35 24.61 -2.40
C ARG A 376 37.98 23.96 -2.58
N SER A 377 36.93 24.76 -2.73
CA SER A 377 35.56 24.29 -2.87
C SER A 377 35.26 23.67 -4.23
N GLU A 378 36.06 23.96 -5.26
CA GLU A 378 35.93 23.43 -6.61
C GLU A 378 37.30 23.11 -7.18
N PHE A 379 37.42 21.97 -7.86
CA PHE A 379 38.67 21.62 -8.52
C PHE A 379 38.49 20.67 -9.70
N SER A 380 39.49 20.71 -10.57
CA SER A 380 39.76 19.68 -11.56
C SER A 380 41.11 19.04 -11.23
N ASN A 381 41.15 17.71 -11.13
CA ASN A 381 42.36 16.96 -10.88
C ASN A 381 42.69 16.09 -12.08
N LEU A 382 43.94 16.09 -12.52
CA LEU A 382 44.44 15.11 -13.46
C LEU A 382 44.81 13.83 -12.69
N ILE A 383 44.05 12.75 -12.91
CA ILE A 383 44.20 11.46 -12.24
C ILE A 383 44.96 10.51 -13.18
N LYS A 384 46.04 9.88 -12.71
CA LYS A 384 46.79 8.89 -13.49
C LYS A 384 46.03 7.56 -13.62
N PRO A 385 46.33 6.73 -14.63
CA PRO A 385 45.77 5.37 -14.72
C PRO A 385 45.92 4.59 -13.42
N GLY A 386 44.82 4.05 -12.89
CA GLY A 386 44.77 3.29 -11.64
C GLY A 386 44.89 4.11 -10.36
N GLU A 387 45.11 5.42 -10.45
CA GLU A 387 45.11 6.32 -9.28
C GLU A 387 43.69 6.56 -8.79
N THR A 388 43.55 6.68 -7.47
CA THR A 388 42.30 7.02 -6.79
C THR A 388 42.52 8.27 -5.95
N VAL A 389 41.59 9.22 -6.01
CA VAL A 389 41.53 10.37 -5.11
C VAL A 389 40.29 10.26 -4.25
N GLU A 390 40.45 10.42 -2.95
CA GLU A 390 39.38 10.30 -1.97
C GLU A 390 38.92 11.68 -1.51
N ILE A 391 37.61 11.92 -1.61
CA ILE A 391 36.96 13.12 -1.07
C ILE A 391 35.95 12.70 -0.02
N GLU A 392 35.95 13.34 1.14
CA GLU A 392 34.94 13.13 2.18
C GLU A 392 34.26 14.45 2.49
N PHE A 393 32.96 14.42 2.75
CA PHE A 393 32.30 15.53 3.42
C PHE A 393 31.28 15.04 4.45
N ARG A 394 31.04 15.88 5.45
CA ARG A 394 30.15 15.60 6.59
C ARG A 394 29.21 16.78 6.78
N ILE A 395 27.91 16.54 6.69
CA ILE A 395 26.86 17.56 6.83
C ILE A 395 26.04 17.25 8.09
N PRO A 396 26.20 17.99 9.19
CA PRO A 396 25.33 17.88 10.35
C PRO A 396 23.91 18.33 10.00
N HIS A 397 22.90 17.78 10.69
CA HIS A 397 21.50 18.10 10.44
C HIS A 397 21.20 19.59 10.64
N SER A 398 21.79 20.18 11.68
CA SER A 398 21.83 21.62 11.92
C SER A 398 23.29 22.11 12.07
N PRO A 399 23.59 23.38 11.75
CA PRO A 399 24.96 23.90 11.81
C PRO A 399 25.60 23.76 13.21
N LEU A 400 26.88 23.39 13.24
CA LEU A 400 27.67 23.21 14.46
C LEU A 400 28.48 24.46 14.81
N THR A 401 28.78 24.60 16.10
CA THR A 401 29.84 25.54 16.54
C THR A 401 31.19 25.12 15.96
N HIS A 402 32.12 26.05 15.86
CA HIS A 402 33.43 25.78 15.25
C HIS A 402 34.17 24.64 15.97
N LYS A 403 34.21 24.67 17.30
CA LYS A 403 34.80 23.62 18.15
C LYS A 403 34.20 22.23 17.92
N ARG A 404 32.88 22.16 17.72
CA ARG A 404 32.18 20.89 17.43
C ARG A 404 32.53 20.37 16.04
N ALA A 405 32.64 21.26 15.05
CA ALA A 405 33.11 20.91 13.72
C ALA A 405 34.57 20.41 13.72
N GLU A 406 35.46 20.98 14.54
CA GLU A 406 36.83 20.46 14.72
C GLU A 406 36.84 19.03 15.26
N ALA A 407 35.98 18.72 16.25
CA ALA A 407 35.84 17.38 16.78
C ALA A 407 35.28 16.39 15.74
N LEU A 408 34.27 16.82 14.97
CA LEU A 408 33.74 16.02 13.85
C LEU A 408 34.81 15.79 12.76
N ALA A 409 35.66 16.78 12.51
CA ALA A 409 36.71 16.71 11.50
C ALA A 409 37.75 15.65 11.81
N VAL A 410 37.98 15.24 13.06
CA VAL A 410 38.97 14.19 13.37
C VAL A 410 38.40 12.77 13.33
N LYS A 411 37.08 12.58 13.19
CA LYS A 411 36.46 11.24 13.13
C LYS A 411 36.88 10.47 11.87
N ASP A 412 37.22 9.20 12.05
CA ASP A 412 37.56 8.28 10.96
C ASP A 412 36.30 7.79 10.25
N PHE A 413 36.21 8.02 8.95
CA PHE A 413 35.02 7.68 8.18
C PHE A 413 34.81 6.16 8.09
N THR A 414 35.88 5.38 7.90
CA THR A 414 35.77 3.92 7.75
C THR A 414 35.26 3.29 9.05
N GLN A 415 35.74 3.78 10.19
CA GLN A 415 35.28 3.33 11.50
C GLN A 415 33.80 3.69 11.74
N GLU A 416 33.38 4.91 11.40
CA GLU A 416 31.98 5.32 11.52
C GLU A 416 31.05 4.53 10.60
N LEU A 417 31.49 4.19 9.39
CA LEU A 417 30.76 3.32 8.46
C LEU A 417 30.54 1.93 9.06
N GLU A 418 31.58 1.36 9.66
CA GLU A 418 31.51 0.06 10.33
C GLU A 418 30.57 0.06 11.54
N PHE A 419 30.54 1.15 12.31
CA PHE A 419 29.59 1.34 13.40
C PHE A 419 28.15 1.45 12.89
N CYS A 420 27.93 2.22 11.82
CA CYS A 420 26.61 2.34 11.18
C CYS A 420 26.11 0.98 10.66
N ARG A 421 26.98 0.21 9.97
CA ARG A 421 26.63 -1.14 9.49
C ARG A 421 26.27 -2.08 10.63
N LYS A 422 27.05 -2.07 11.72
CA LYS A 422 26.76 -2.89 12.92
C LYS A 422 25.44 -2.49 13.59
N TYR A 423 25.16 -1.19 13.69
CA TYR A 423 23.91 -0.68 14.26
C TYR A 423 22.69 -1.20 13.50
N TRP A 424 22.65 -1.03 12.18
CA TRP A 424 21.52 -1.49 11.36
C TRP A 424 21.41 -3.01 11.31
N ASN A 425 22.53 -3.73 11.20
CA ASN A 425 22.49 -5.19 11.28
C ASN A 425 21.98 -5.69 12.65
N GLY A 426 22.32 -5.01 13.74
CA GLY A 426 21.78 -5.29 15.07
C GLY A 426 20.26 -5.17 15.12
N LYS A 427 19.70 -4.11 14.52
CA LYS A 427 18.24 -3.92 14.41
C LYS A 427 17.57 -5.05 13.61
N LYS A 428 18.16 -5.46 12.50
CA LYS A 428 17.65 -6.56 11.66
C LYS A 428 17.61 -7.90 12.41
N LEU A 429 18.67 -8.20 13.17
CA LEU A 429 18.82 -9.47 13.89
C LEU A 429 17.81 -9.65 15.04
N GLN A 430 17.07 -8.61 15.43
CA GLN A 430 15.98 -8.71 16.41
C GLN A 430 14.70 -9.31 15.82
N ALA A 431 14.55 -9.29 14.49
CA ALA A 431 13.38 -9.80 13.80
C ALA A 431 13.57 -11.27 13.35
N ALA A 432 12.48 -11.92 12.98
CA ALA A 432 12.49 -13.19 12.29
C ALA A 432 13.29 -13.12 10.98
N GLU A 433 13.91 -14.24 10.60
CA GLU A 433 14.73 -14.31 9.39
C GLU A 433 13.92 -14.95 8.26
N ILE A 434 13.79 -14.23 7.15
CA ILE A 434 13.09 -14.66 5.94
C ILE A 434 14.10 -14.68 4.80
N LYS A 435 14.29 -15.85 4.19
CA LYS A 435 15.09 -16.06 2.99
C LYS A 435 14.25 -16.66 1.89
N VAL A 436 14.21 -15.96 0.77
CA VAL A 436 13.54 -16.42 -0.45
C VAL A 436 14.53 -16.47 -1.61
N PRO A 437 14.31 -17.35 -2.61
CA PRO A 437 15.30 -17.60 -3.66
C PRO A 437 15.40 -16.48 -4.70
N GLU A 438 14.41 -15.58 -4.77
CA GLU A 438 14.46 -14.40 -5.65
C GLU A 438 15.23 -13.26 -4.96
N PRO A 439 16.47 -12.92 -5.38
CA PRO A 439 17.34 -12.02 -4.62
C PRO A 439 16.74 -10.64 -4.39
N ARG A 440 16.04 -10.11 -5.39
CA ARG A 440 15.37 -8.82 -5.30
C ARG A 440 14.30 -8.80 -4.21
N ILE A 441 13.39 -9.78 -4.20
CA ILE A 441 12.33 -9.86 -3.18
C ILE A 441 12.95 -10.10 -1.80
N ASN A 442 13.99 -10.94 -1.72
CA ASN A 442 14.74 -11.17 -0.49
C ASN A 442 15.39 -9.89 0.08
N GLU A 443 15.97 -9.06 -0.78
CA GLU A 443 16.53 -7.76 -0.40
C GLU A 443 15.43 -6.79 0.02
N MET A 444 14.33 -6.70 -0.74
CA MET A 444 13.20 -5.80 -0.45
C MET A 444 12.51 -6.12 0.89
N ILE A 445 12.40 -7.39 1.28
CA ILE A 445 11.87 -7.77 2.60
C ILE A 445 12.72 -7.18 3.73
N GLN A 446 14.05 -7.31 3.60
CA GLN A 446 15.00 -6.86 4.62
C GLN A 446 15.14 -5.34 4.64
N ALA A 447 15.27 -4.69 3.48
CA ALA A 447 15.30 -3.24 3.34
C ALA A 447 13.99 -2.61 3.82
N GLY A 448 12.85 -3.23 3.50
CA GLY A 448 11.53 -2.77 3.93
C GLY A 448 11.41 -2.69 5.44
N LEU A 449 11.92 -3.68 6.19
CA LEU A 449 11.95 -3.62 7.66
C LEU A 449 12.75 -2.41 8.17
N HIS A 450 13.88 -2.09 7.54
CA HIS A 450 14.66 -0.91 7.88
C HIS A 450 13.91 0.39 7.55
N HIS A 451 13.21 0.45 6.40
CA HIS A 451 12.38 1.61 6.05
C HIS A 451 11.27 1.86 7.08
N LEU A 452 10.56 0.82 7.52
CA LEU A 452 9.57 0.95 8.58
C LEU A 452 10.18 1.45 9.89
N ASP A 453 11.34 0.93 10.27
CA ASP A 453 12.00 1.28 11.54
C ASP A 453 12.69 2.66 11.52
N LEU A 454 13.08 3.15 10.35
CA LEU A 454 13.69 4.46 10.14
C LEU A 454 12.73 5.60 10.49
N VAL A 455 11.46 5.48 10.10
CA VAL A 455 10.42 6.52 10.31
C VAL A 455 9.39 6.15 11.38
N THR A 456 9.71 5.16 12.22
CA THR A 456 8.97 4.93 13.47
C THR A 456 9.71 5.65 14.59
N TYR A 457 9.17 6.76 15.08
CA TYR A 457 9.82 7.62 16.07
C TYR A 457 9.36 7.32 17.49
N GLY A 458 10.12 7.69 18.51
CA GLY A 458 9.73 7.51 19.90
C GLY A 458 10.96 7.44 20.81
N GLU A 459 10.77 7.59 22.11
CA GLU A 459 11.88 7.50 23.07
C GLU A 459 12.31 6.04 23.27
N GLU A 460 13.59 5.77 23.49
CA GLU A 460 14.09 4.45 23.85
C GLU A 460 14.52 4.39 25.33
N PRO A 461 14.44 3.22 26.00
CA PRO A 461 13.99 1.93 25.48
C PRO A 461 12.47 1.69 25.57
N ASN A 462 11.72 2.64 26.14
CA ASN A 462 10.30 2.48 26.48
C ASN A 462 9.46 3.68 26.03
N GLY A 463 8.15 3.52 26.05
CA GLY A 463 7.18 4.57 25.72
C GLY A 463 6.60 4.43 24.31
N PRO A 464 5.58 5.22 23.98
CA PRO A 464 4.89 5.12 22.70
C PRO A 464 5.81 5.35 21.50
N LEU A 465 5.53 4.65 20.41
CA LEU A 465 6.18 4.84 19.12
C LEU A 465 5.18 5.45 18.13
N CYS A 466 5.60 6.47 17.39
CA CYS A 466 4.88 7.17 16.34
C CYS A 466 5.28 6.56 14.97
N PRO A 467 4.51 5.60 14.40
CA PRO A 467 4.83 4.95 13.14
C PRO A 467 4.41 5.84 11.96
N THR A 468 5.25 6.81 11.58
CA THR A 468 4.89 7.77 10.53
C THR A 468 4.92 7.15 9.15
N LEU A 469 4.21 7.77 8.21
CA LEU A 469 3.94 7.21 6.89
C LEU A 469 4.71 7.98 5.81
N GLY A 470 6.04 7.92 5.92
CA GLY A 470 6.93 8.85 5.21
C GLY A 470 6.83 10.24 5.83
N LEU A 471 6.21 11.19 5.11
CA LEU A 471 6.07 12.59 5.52
C LEU A 471 4.76 12.91 6.29
N TYR A 472 3.84 11.96 6.36
CA TYR A 472 2.53 12.13 7.00
C TYR A 472 2.53 11.61 8.44
N SER A 473 1.66 12.16 9.28
CA SER A 473 1.43 11.65 10.65
C SER A 473 0.96 10.19 10.62
N PRO A 474 1.02 9.45 11.75
CA PRO A 474 0.44 8.12 11.81
C PRO A 474 -1.08 8.16 11.55
N ILE A 475 -1.53 7.50 10.50
CA ILE A 475 -2.95 7.36 10.12
C ILE A 475 -3.42 5.98 10.53
N GLY A 476 -4.44 5.87 11.40
CA GLY A 476 -4.86 4.58 11.98
C GLY A 476 -5.15 3.47 10.96
N SER A 477 -5.78 3.78 9.82
CA SER A 477 -6.07 2.81 8.74
C SER A 477 -4.82 2.35 7.97
N GLU A 478 -3.80 3.19 7.88
CA GLU A 478 -2.59 2.92 7.11
C GLU A 478 -1.42 2.39 7.96
N CYS A 479 -1.39 2.70 9.25
CA CYS A 479 -0.42 2.15 10.20
C CYS A 479 -0.70 0.67 10.52
N GLY A 480 -1.93 0.20 10.32
CA GLY A 480 -2.33 -1.20 10.51
C GLY A 480 -1.33 -2.22 9.94
N PRO A 481 -1.01 -2.21 8.62
CA PRO A 481 -0.01 -3.11 8.03
C PRO A 481 1.40 -2.92 8.60
N VAL A 482 1.82 -1.71 8.98
CA VAL A 482 3.14 -1.45 9.59
C VAL A 482 3.25 -2.20 10.93
N ILE A 483 2.26 -2.01 11.79
CA ILE A 483 2.19 -2.62 13.13
C ILE A 483 2.08 -4.13 13.02
N GLN A 484 1.19 -4.63 12.13
CA GLN A 484 1.01 -6.07 11.93
C GLN A 484 2.24 -6.74 11.31
N PHE A 485 3.02 -6.03 10.49
CA PHE A 485 4.25 -6.59 9.98
C PHE A 485 5.30 -6.74 11.09
N PHE A 486 5.44 -5.75 11.99
CA PHE A 486 6.29 -5.89 13.19
C PHE A 486 5.89 -7.13 14.01
N ASP A 487 4.59 -7.35 14.23
CA ASP A 487 4.11 -8.57 14.88
C ASP A 487 4.51 -9.84 14.11
N SER A 488 4.34 -9.85 12.78
CA SER A 488 4.61 -11.01 11.94
C SER A 488 6.08 -11.47 11.96
N VAL A 489 7.00 -10.54 12.25
CA VAL A 489 8.44 -10.83 12.39
C VAL A 489 8.91 -10.87 13.85
N GLY A 490 7.99 -10.99 14.81
CA GLY A 490 8.29 -11.20 16.23
C GLY A 490 8.67 -9.94 17.02
N LEU A 491 8.53 -8.75 16.42
CA LEU A 491 8.78 -7.46 17.08
C LEU A 491 7.54 -6.98 17.85
N HIS A 492 6.93 -7.86 18.64
CA HIS A 492 5.66 -7.62 19.33
C HIS A 492 5.68 -6.40 20.25
N ASN A 493 6.78 -6.18 20.98
CA ASN A 493 6.91 -4.99 21.82
C ASN A 493 6.91 -3.68 20.99
N ARG A 494 7.45 -3.69 19.77
CA ARG A 494 7.45 -2.53 18.88
C ARG A 494 6.03 -2.25 18.37
N ALA A 495 5.30 -3.30 18.01
CA ALA A 495 3.89 -3.21 17.62
C ALA A 495 3.02 -2.68 18.78
N GLU A 496 3.20 -3.21 20.00
CA GLU A 496 2.51 -2.74 21.21
C GLU A 496 2.74 -1.25 21.45
N ARG A 497 4.01 -0.81 21.42
CA ARG A 497 4.36 0.59 21.65
C ARG A 497 3.81 1.51 20.55
N ALA A 498 3.71 1.03 19.31
CA ALA A 498 3.07 1.76 18.21
C ALA A 498 1.55 1.88 18.39
N LEU A 499 0.91 0.87 19.00
CA LEU A 499 -0.50 0.94 19.39
C LEU A 499 -0.74 1.88 20.58
N ASP A 500 0.18 1.90 21.54
CA ASP A 500 0.11 2.81 22.69
C ASP A 500 0.09 4.30 22.26
N TYR A 501 0.74 4.67 21.15
CA TYR A 501 0.68 6.03 20.59
C TYR A 501 -0.77 6.47 20.34
N PHE A 502 -1.57 5.63 19.69
CA PHE A 502 -2.95 5.96 19.38
C PHE A 502 -3.82 6.05 20.64
N LEU A 503 -3.52 5.23 21.66
CA LEU A 503 -4.19 5.30 22.95
C LEU A 503 -3.83 6.58 23.72
N GLU A 504 -2.60 7.07 23.61
CA GLU A 504 -2.18 8.34 24.22
C GLU A 504 -2.83 9.54 23.52
N LYS A 505 -3.24 9.40 22.27
CA LYS A 505 -3.93 10.43 21.49
C LYS A 505 -5.46 10.32 21.49
N GLN A 506 -6.01 9.30 22.14
CA GLN A 506 -7.46 9.08 22.23
C GLN A 506 -8.15 10.24 22.95
N HIS A 507 -9.26 10.73 22.38
CA HIS A 507 -10.11 11.74 22.97
C HIS A 507 -10.92 11.17 24.14
N GLU A 508 -11.41 12.02 25.03
CA GLU A 508 -12.17 11.60 26.23
C GLU A 508 -13.41 10.74 25.92
N ASN A 509 -14.02 10.93 24.74
CA ASN A 509 -15.20 10.17 24.30
C ASN A 509 -14.85 8.85 23.59
N GLY A 510 -13.57 8.50 23.49
CA GLY A 510 -13.08 7.29 22.82
C GLY A 510 -12.68 7.47 21.35
N PHE A 511 -12.97 8.63 20.74
CA PHE A 511 -12.61 8.95 19.36
C PHE A 511 -11.09 9.09 19.18
N ILE A 512 -10.58 8.63 18.04
CA ILE A 512 -9.19 8.78 17.62
C ILE A 512 -9.20 9.41 16.22
N GLN A 513 -8.47 10.52 16.07
CA GLN A 513 -8.23 11.20 14.81
C GLN A 513 -6.86 11.86 14.85
N ASN A 514 -5.98 11.47 13.94
CA ASN A 514 -4.60 11.93 13.86
C ASN A 514 -4.25 12.60 12.54
N PHE A 515 -5.08 12.42 11.51
CA PHE A 515 -4.81 12.97 10.19
C PHE A 515 -6.02 13.61 9.55
N ASP A 516 -5.84 14.85 9.07
CA ASP A 516 -6.71 15.61 8.14
C ASP A 516 -8.21 15.29 8.20
N TYR A 517 -8.79 15.30 9.41
CA TYR A 517 -10.21 15.05 9.66
C TYR A 517 -10.75 13.65 9.27
N TYR A 518 -9.87 12.66 9.08
CA TYR A 518 -10.28 11.28 8.79
C TYR A 518 -11.09 10.71 9.96
N MET A 519 -12.16 9.99 9.64
CA MET A 519 -13.14 9.50 10.62
C MET A 519 -13.12 7.98 10.81
N LEU A 520 -12.31 7.23 10.05
CA LEU A 520 -12.24 5.76 10.12
C LEU A 520 -11.18 5.20 11.07
N GLU A 521 -10.37 6.07 11.69
CA GLU A 521 -9.20 5.65 12.45
C GLU A 521 -9.55 4.84 13.70
N THR A 522 -10.61 5.23 14.41
CA THR A 522 -11.04 4.54 15.65
C THR A 522 -11.39 3.07 15.36
N GLU A 523 -12.13 2.86 14.28
CA GLU A 523 -12.60 1.57 13.80
C GLU A 523 -11.43 0.70 13.31
N ALA A 524 -10.55 1.25 12.46
CA ALA A 524 -9.41 0.54 11.90
C ALA A 524 -8.36 0.17 12.97
N LEU A 525 -8.19 1.02 13.98
CA LEU A 525 -7.29 0.73 15.10
C LEU A 525 -7.81 -0.41 15.98
N LEU A 526 -9.11 -0.46 16.30
CA LEU A 526 -9.70 -1.59 17.04
C LEU A 526 -9.45 -2.93 16.34
N TRP A 527 -9.49 -2.95 15.00
CA TRP A 527 -9.06 -4.12 14.24
C TRP A 527 -7.58 -4.45 14.50
N THR A 528 -6.69 -3.46 14.39
CA THR A 528 -5.24 -3.66 14.59
C THR A 528 -4.90 -4.12 16.02
N PHE A 529 -5.56 -3.59 17.06
CA PHE A 529 -5.44 -4.09 18.44
C PHE A 529 -5.78 -5.60 18.53
N GLY A 530 -6.86 -6.00 17.85
CA GLY A 530 -7.25 -7.40 17.75
C GLY A 530 -6.26 -8.28 17.03
N GLU A 531 -5.70 -7.82 15.91
CA GLU A 531 -4.68 -8.56 15.19
C GLU A 531 -3.40 -8.72 16.04
N HIS A 532 -2.95 -7.66 16.72
CA HIS A 532 -1.84 -7.76 17.68
C HIS A 532 -2.12 -8.80 18.78
N TYR A 533 -3.31 -8.75 19.39
CA TYR A 533 -3.73 -9.75 20.38
C TYR A 533 -3.75 -11.17 19.84
N LYS A 534 -4.06 -11.38 18.55
CA LYS A 534 -4.02 -12.71 17.95
C LYS A 534 -2.60 -13.28 17.91
N TYR A 535 -1.58 -12.46 17.68
CA TYR A 535 -0.18 -12.89 17.71
C TYR A 535 0.31 -13.13 19.14
N THR A 536 0.04 -12.21 20.07
CA THR A 536 0.67 -12.22 21.40
C THR A 536 -0.10 -13.02 22.43
N LYS A 537 -1.43 -13.11 22.27
CA LYS A 537 -2.37 -13.58 23.31
C LYS A 537 -2.14 -12.89 24.66
N ASP A 538 -1.62 -11.66 24.67
CA ASP A 538 -1.27 -10.98 25.93
C ASP A 538 -2.52 -10.48 26.65
N HIS A 539 -2.99 -11.29 27.61
CA HIS A 539 -4.16 -10.96 28.43
C HIS A 539 -3.87 -9.83 29.42
N VAL A 540 -2.62 -9.65 29.84
CA VAL A 540 -2.22 -8.60 30.79
C VAL A 540 -2.27 -7.25 30.08
N TRP A 541 -1.74 -7.18 28.87
CA TRP A 541 -1.83 -6.01 28.00
C TRP A 541 -3.29 -5.62 27.73
N VAL A 542 -4.16 -6.54 27.32
CA VAL A 542 -5.58 -6.24 27.06
C VAL A 542 -6.26 -5.69 28.33
N ARG A 543 -6.01 -6.27 29.52
CA ARG A 543 -6.56 -5.72 30.78
C ARG A 543 -6.08 -4.31 31.06
N ARG A 544 -4.81 -3.98 30.75
CA ARG A 544 -4.24 -2.64 30.93
C ARG A 544 -4.98 -1.58 30.10
N ILE A 545 -5.34 -1.92 28.86
CA ILE A 545 -5.93 -0.97 27.92
C ILE A 545 -7.46 -1.09 27.78
N GLN A 546 -8.08 -2.04 28.49
CA GLN A 546 -9.51 -2.41 28.36
C GLN A 546 -10.45 -1.19 28.40
N SER A 547 -10.25 -0.26 29.33
CA SER A 547 -11.12 0.91 29.48
C SER A 547 -11.09 1.81 28.23
N LYS A 548 -9.92 2.04 27.65
CA LYS A 548 -9.75 2.81 26.40
C LYS A 548 -10.40 2.12 25.21
N LEU A 549 -10.29 0.78 25.13
CA LEU A 549 -10.95 0.00 24.08
C LEU A 549 -12.48 0.05 24.18
N LEU A 550 -13.02 -0.05 25.40
CA LEU A 550 -14.46 0.06 25.63
C LEU A 550 -14.99 1.45 25.27
N LEU A 551 -14.26 2.53 25.59
CA LEU A 551 -14.62 3.89 25.18
C LEU A 551 -14.66 4.04 23.64
N ALA A 552 -13.65 3.53 22.93
CA ALA A 552 -13.65 3.52 21.46
C ALA A 552 -14.87 2.78 20.90
N SER A 553 -15.22 1.62 21.46
CA SER A 553 -16.41 0.88 21.04
C SER A 553 -17.71 1.64 21.30
N GLN A 554 -17.78 2.37 22.42
CA GLN A 554 -18.95 3.18 22.75
C GLN A 554 -19.11 4.36 21.79
N TYR A 555 -18.01 4.99 21.36
CA TYR A 555 -18.04 6.00 20.30
C TYR A 555 -18.68 5.47 19.02
N ILE A 556 -18.22 4.30 18.54
CA ILE A 556 -18.75 3.65 17.33
C ILE A 556 -20.25 3.36 17.49
N LEU A 557 -20.64 2.70 18.59
CA LEU A 557 -22.03 2.33 18.85
C LEU A 557 -22.96 3.55 18.98
N ASN A 558 -22.48 4.65 19.58
CA ASN A 558 -23.23 5.89 19.67
C ASN A 558 -23.48 6.50 18.29
N ASN A 559 -22.49 6.48 17.40
CA ASN A 559 -22.68 6.99 16.03
C ASN A 559 -23.62 6.09 15.22
N ARG A 560 -23.52 4.77 15.37
CA ARG A 560 -24.48 3.84 14.77
C ARG A 560 -25.90 4.02 15.30
N ALA A 561 -26.08 4.28 16.60
CA ALA A 561 -27.41 4.45 17.19
C ALA A 561 -28.18 5.62 16.55
N LYS A 562 -27.51 6.75 16.28
CA LYS A 562 -28.09 7.91 15.56
C LYS A 562 -28.63 7.55 14.17
N ARG A 563 -28.11 6.48 13.57
CA ARG A 563 -28.42 6.03 12.21
C ARG A 563 -29.54 5.01 12.16
N LYS A 564 -29.98 4.51 13.32
CA LYS A 564 -31.11 3.59 13.45
C LYS A 564 -32.47 4.28 13.36
N ASP A 565 -32.50 5.61 13.37
CA ASP A 565 -33.72 6.41 13.18
C ASP A 565 -34.08 6.60 11.68
N LEU A 566 -33.17 6.25 10.76
CA LEU A 566 -33.40 6.32 9.33
C LEU A 566 -34.32 5.17 8.84
N SER A 567 -34.96 5.34 7.68
CA SER A 567 -35.68 4.23 7.04
C SER A 567 -34.69 3.18 6.53
N LYS A 568 -35.02 1.88 6.65
CA LYS A 568 -34.25 0.79 6.02
C LYS A 568 -34.09 0.96 4.49
N SER A 569 -35.00 1.68 3.85
CA SER A 569 -34.95 1.96 2.41
C SER A 569 -34.07 3.17 2.03
N SER A 570 -33.44 3.84 3.00
CA SER A 570 -32.67 5.07 2.76
C SER A 570 -31.22 4.85 2.33
N GLY A 571 -30.71 3.61 2.37
CA GLY A 571 -29.29 3.30 2.19
C GLY A 571 -28.47 3.46 3.48
N GLY A 572 -28.71 4.51 4.27
CA GLY A 572 -27.93 4.82 5.47
C GLY A 572 -28.37 4.15 6.79
N TYR A 573 -29.36 3.26 6.79
CA TYR A 573 -29.88 2.66 8.03
C TYR A 573 -28.81 1.86 8.78
N GLY A 574 -28.47 2.31 9.98
CA GLY A 574 -27.47 1.64 10.84
C GLY A 574 -26.02 1.76 10.36
N LEU A 575 -25.75 2.49 9.26
CA LEU A 575 -24.40 2.77 8.76
C LEU A 575 -23.96 4.16 9.22
N ILE A 576 -22.69 4.27 9.63
CA ILE A 576 -22.04 5.52 10.03
C ILE A 576 -21.53 6.21 8.76
N ALA A 577 -21.61 7.54 8.74
CA ALA A 577 -21.00 8.35 7.67
C ALA A 577 -19.82 9.14 8.21
N GLY A 578 -18.84 9.38 7.35
CA GLY A 578 -17.67 10.17 7.67
C GLY A 578 -16.65 10.17 6.56
N ARG A 579 -15.75 11.16 6.60
CA ARG A 579 -14.63 11.28 5.67
C ARG A 579 -13.64 10.14 5.91
N THR A 580 -13.30 9.39 4.85
CA THR A 580 -12.40 8.22 4.94
C THR A 580 -11.03 8.42 4.31
N ALA A 581 -10.88 9.45 3.48
CA ALA A 581 -9.68 9.74 2.71
C ALA A 581 -9.64 11.24 2.35
N ASP A 582 -8.70 11.63 1.49
CA ASP A 582 -8.48 13.05 1.12
C ASP A 582 -9.72 13.76 0.58
N PRO A 583 -10.56 13.14 -0.28
CA PRO A 583 -11.81 13.77 -0.67
C PRO A 583 -12.77 14.01 0.50
N GLU A 584 -13.45 15.16 0.47
CA GLU A 584 -14.55 15.49 1.38
C GLU A 584 -15.82 14.70 1.01
N ASP A 585 -15.77 13.39 1.27
CA ASP A 585 -16.83 12.43 0.98
C ASP A 585 -17.47 11.96 2.32
N PRO A 586 -18.33 12.76 2.98
CA PRO A 586 -18.91 12.45 4.30
C PRO A 586 -20.08 11.46 4.21
N PHE A 587 -19.90 10.39 3.43
CA PHE A 587 -20.92 9.39 3.11
C PHE A 587 -20.74 8.10 3.93
N GLU A 588 -21.73 7.23 3.85
CA GLU A 588 -21.76 5.90 4.46
C GLU A 588 -20.88 4.91 3.67
N ALA A 589 -19.58 5.23 3.58
CA ALA A 589 -18.58 4.43 2.87
C ALA A 589 -18.52 3.00 3.42
N PHE A 590 -18.43 2.03 2.51
CA PHE A 590 -18.37 0.62 2.90
C PHE A 590 -17.08 0.29 3.66
N MET A 591 -15.96 0.88 3.29
CA MET A 591 -14.69 0.72 4.01
C MET A 591 -14.79 1.18 5.48
N LEU A 592 -15.42 2.33 5.75
CA LEU A 592 -15.65 2.83 7.12
C LEU A 592 -16.47 1.84 7.95
N ASN A 593 -17.61 1.44 7.40
CA ASN A 593 -18.56 0.60 8.12
C ASN A 593 -18.05 -0.83 8.31
N GLY A 594 -17.33 -1.39 7.34
CA GLY A 594 -16.72 -2.69 7.52
C GLY A 594 -15.59 -2.69 8.55
N PHE A 595 -14.80 -1.62 8.67
CA PHE A 595 -13.88 -1.46 9.81
C PHE A 595 -14.63 -1.34 11.13
N ALA A 596 -15.75 -0.61 11.17
CA ALA A 596 -16.56 -0.47 12.39
C ALA A 596 -17.04 -1.84 12.90
N TYR A 597 -17.56 -2.67 11.99
CA TYR A 597 -17.89 -4.07 12.27
C TYR A 597 -16.67 -4.86 12.77
N LEU A 598 -15.59 -4.85 12.00
CA LEU A 598 -14.42 -5.69 12.26
C LEU A 598 -13.75 -5.33 13.59
N GLY A 599 -13.62 -4.04 13.89
CA GLY A 599 -13.08 -3.54 15.15
C GLY A 599 -13.90 -3.99 16.36
N LEU A 600 -15.24 -3.94 16.27
CA LEU A 600 -16.11 -4.46 17.33
C LEU A 600 -16.00 -5.99 17.47
N ALA A 601 -15.90 -6.73 16.37
CA ALA A 601 -15.69 -8.17 16.39
C ALA A 601 -14.37 -8.55 17.09
N ARG A 602 -13.28 -7.84 16.77
CA ARG A 602 -11.98 -8.01 17.42
C ARG A 602 -11.99 -7.64 18.89
N LEU A 603 -12.67 -6.58 19.28
CA LEU A 603 -12.84 -6.24 20.68
C LEU A 603 -13.58 -7.36 21.45
N ALA A 604 -14.63 -7.92 20.86
CA ALA A 604 -15.34 -9.04 21.49
C ALA A 604 -14.44 -10.27 21.68
N GLU A 605 -13.55 -10.57 20.72
CA GLU A 605 -12.54 -11.64 20.83
C GLU A 605 -11.55 -11.37 21.99
N MET A 606 -11.02 -10.14 22.09
CA MET A 606 -10.11 -9.73 23.16
C MET A 606 -10.77 -9.83 24.55
N LEU A 607 -11.99 -9.30 24.69
CA LEU A 607 -12.76 -9.34 25.94
C LEU A 607 -13.06 -10.77 26.38
N LYS A 608 -13.41 -11.66 25.43
CA LYS A 608 -13.58 -13.09 25.73
C LYS A 608 -12.29 -13.69 26.27
N GLY A 609 -11.16 -13.36 25.67
CA GLY A 609 -9.84 -13.82 26.08
C GLY A 609 -9.45 -13.45 27.51
N ILE A 610 -9.86 -12.28 28.00
CA ILE A 610 -9.62 -11.84 29.38
C ILE A 610 -10.75 -12.25 30.36
N GLY A 611 -11.74 -13.02 29.91
CA GLY A 611 -12.83 -13.54 30.76
C GLY A 611 -14.05 -12.60 30.92
N GLU A 612 -14.14 -11.53 30.13
CA GLU A 612 -15.25 -10.56 30.16
C GLU A 612 -16.43 -11.04 29.29
N GLU A 613 -16.98 -12.21 29.61
CA GLU A 613 -17.93 -12.91 28.73
C GLU A 613 -19.19 -12.11 28.43
N ARG A 614 -19.76 -11.43 29.44
CA ARG A 614 -21.02 -10.70 29.27
C ARG A 614 -20.86 -9.57 28.26
N GLU A 615 -19.79 -8.79 28.40
CA GLU A 615 -19.52 -7.65 27.53
C GLU A 615 -19.09 -8.09 26.14
N SER A 616 -18.26 -9.14 26.06
CA SER A 616 -17.92 -9.81 24.80
C SER A 616 -19.17 -10.24 24.02
N LYS A 617 -20.13 -10.92 24.67
CA LYS A 617 -21.39 -11.34 24.03
C LYS A 617 -22.23 -10.15 23.56
N ARG A 618 -22.30 -9.08 24.35
CA ARG A 618 -23.02 -7.84 24.00
C ARG A 618 -22.44 -7.20 22.74
N ILE A 619 -21.13 -6.94 22.74
CA ILE A 619 -20.41 -6.31 21.63
C ILE A 619 -20.45 -7.20 20.38
N SER A 620 -20.25 -8.52 20.54
CA SER A 620 -20.35 -9.47 19.42
C SER A 620 -21.75 -9.46 18.79
N SER A 621 -22.81 -9.32 19.57
CA SER A 621 -24.18 -9.25 19.04
C SER A 621 -24.42 -7.96 18.24
N GLU A 622 -23.92 -6.82 18.74
CA GLU A 622 -23.97 -5.55 17.99
C GLU A 622 -23.15 -5.62 16.69
N ALA A 623 -21.95 -6.20 16.73
CA ALA A 623 -21.12 -6.38 15.54
C ALA A 623 -21.82 -7.23 14.47
N LEU A 624 -22.46 -8.35 14.87
CA LEU A 624 -23.23 -9.18 13.95
C LEU A 624 -24.44 -8.44 13.37
N ALA A 625 -25.18 -7.69 14.19
CA ALA A 625 -26.29 -6.87 13.70
C ALA A 625 -25.81 -5.79 12.71
N PHE A 626 -24.64 -5.18 12.97
CA PHE A 626 -24.04 -4.20 12.07
C PHE A 626 -23.63 -4.84 10.73
N LYS A 627 -23.01 -6.02 10.77
CA LYS A 627 -22.68 -6.79 9.56
C LYS A 627 -23.90 -7.04 8.69
N GLU A 628 -25.04 -7.41 9.26
CA GLU A 628 -26.29 -7.61 8.51
C GLU A 628 -26.82 -6.32 7.89
N ASP A 629 -26.76 -5.19 8.60
CA ASP A 629 -27.15 -3.89 8.04
C ASP A 629 -26.26 -3.51 6.84
N ILE A 630 -24.93 -3.71 6.96
CA ILE A 630 -23.96 -3.44 5.88
C ILE A 630 -24.27 -4.31 4.65
N ARG A 631 -24.50 -5.61 4.86
CA ARG A 631 -24.85 -6.53 3.77
C ARG A 631 -26.15 -6.11 3.08
N SER A 632 -27.16 -5.72 3.86
CA SER A 632 -28.43 -5.23 3.31
C SER A 632 -28.24 -3.96 2.46
N ALA A 633 -27.47 -2.98 2.94
CA ALA A 633 -27.19 -1.75 2.20
C ALA A 633 -26.37 -2.03 0.93
N PHE A 634 -25.39 -2.93 1.01
CA PHE A 634 -24.57 -3.34 -0.12
C PHE A 634 -25.41 -3.98 -1.24
N PHE A 635 -26.26 -4.97 -0.93
CA PHE A 635 -27.08 -5.63 -1.94
C PHE A 635 -28.15 -4.70 -2.55
N ASP A 636 -28.67 -3.74 -1.76
CA ASP A 636 -29.51 -2.67 -2.31
C ASP A 636 -28.72 -1.79 -3.31
N GLY A 637 -27.49 -1.41 -2.97
CA GLY A 637 -26.58 -0.67 -3.84
C GLY A 637 -26.26 -1.42 -5.13
N VAL A 638 -25.97 -2.73 -5.05
CA VAL A 638 -25.75 -3.60 -6.23
C VAL A 638 -26.99 -3.62 -7.13
N ALA A 639 -28.18 -3.76 -6.55
CA ALA A 639 -29.43 -3.80 -7.33
C ALA A 639 -29.70 -2.48 -8.06
N ARG A 640 -29.23 -1.35 -7.52
CA ARG A 640 -29.33 -0.02 -8.15
C ARG A 640 -28.19 0.25 -9.13
N SER A 641 -27.10 -0.49 -9.08
CA SER A 641 -25.88 -0.27 -9.86
C SER A 641 -26.00 -0.72 -11.31
N PRO A 642 -25.49 0.07 -12.27
CA PRO A 642 -25.52 -0.29 -13.68
C PRO A 642 -24.58 -1.46 -13.95
N VAL A 643 -24.96 -2.32 -14.90
CA VAL A 643 -24.03 -3.34 -15.44
C VAL A 643 -22.97 -2.70 -16.33
N ILE A 644 -21.80 -3.35 -16.44
CA ILE A 644 -20.70 -2.94 -17.32
C ILE A 644 -20.27 -4.09 -18.25
N PRO A 645 -19.74 -3.78 -19.45
CA PRO A 645 -19.33 -4.81 -20.41
C PRO A 645 -18.01 -5.48 -20.00
N LEU A 646 -17.87 -6.76 -20.34
CA LEU A 646 -16.65 -7.55 -20.16
C LEU A 646 -15.95 -7.85 -21.48
N GLY A 647 -14.66 -8.22 -21.40
CA GLY A 647 -13.84 -8.55 -22.56
C GLY A 647 -14.37 -9.71 -23.44
N ASP A 648 -15.23 -10.58 -22.92
CA ASP A 648 -15.85 -11.69 -23.66
C ASP A 648 -17.21 -11.32 -24.30
N GLY A 649 -17.64 -10.06 -24.18
CA GLY A 649 -18.91 -9.57 -24.70
C GLY A 649 -20.14 -9.86 -23.82
N THR A 650 -19.94 -10.42 -22.62
CA THR A 650 -20.98 -10.50 -21.58
C THR A 650 -20.91 -9.25 -20.69
N TRP A 651 -21.84 -9.12 -19.75
CA TRP A 651 -21.96 -7.98 -18.84
C TRP A 651 -22.12 -8.46 -17.41
N VAL A 652 -21.59 -7.68 -16.47
CA VAL A 652 -21.61 -7.97 -15.03
C VAL A 652 -22.17 -6.80 -14.24
N ARG A 653 -22.81 -7.08 -13.12
CA ARG A 653 -23.26 -6.05 -12.16
C ARG A 653 -22.07 -5.36 -11.52
N THR A 654 -22.27 -4.13 -11.06
CA THR A 654 -21.27 -3.40 -10.25
C THR A 654 -21.83 -3.07 -8.87
N ALA A 655 -21.04 -2.36 -8.05
CA ALA A 655 -21.45 -1.87 -6.75
C ALA A 655 -20.91 -0.44 -6.52
N PRO A 656 -21.60 0.39 -5.71
CA PRO A 656 -21.13 1.72 -5.37
C PRO A 656 -20.09 1.67 -4.23
N PRO A 657 -19.28 2.74 -4.04
CA PRO A 657 -18.35 2.84 -2.92
C PRO A 657 -19.02 3.15 -1.56
N TRP A 658 -20.22 3.73 -1.58
CA TRP A 658 -21.05 4.02 -0.41
C TRP A 658 -22.53 3.72 -0.68
N SER A 659 -23.31 3.51 0.38
CA SER A 659 -24.66 2.94 0.29
C SER A 659 -25.67 3.80 -0.46
N GLU A 660 -25.49 5.11 -0.54
CA GLU A 660 -26.47 6.03 -1.14
C GLU A 660 -26.35 6.07 -2.67
N ASN A 661 -25.17 5.78 -3.21
CA ASN A 661 -24.87 5.92 -4.64
C ASN A 661 -25.57 4.87 -5.50
N ASN A 662 -25.82 5.23 -6.77
CA ASN A 662 -26.52 4.37 -7.73
C ASN A 662 -25.58 3.52 -8.60
N GLY A 663 -24.33 3.33 -8.17
CA GLY A 663 -23.28 2.67 -8.93
C GLY A 663 -21.90 3.22 -8.60
N PRO A 664 -20.87 2.73 -9.30
CA PRO A 664 -19.58 3.37 -9.29
C PRO A 664 -19.70 4.86 -9.60
N LEU A 665 -19.05 5.70 -8.81
CA LEU A 665 -19.12 7.15 -8.91
C LEU A 665 -18.65 7.62 -10.29
N CYS A 666 -17.61 7.00 -10.85
CA CYS A 666 -17.14 7.33 -12.20
C CYS A 666 -18.14 6.99 -13.33
N LEU A 667 -19.20 6.24 -13.03
CA LEU A 667 -20.28 5.89 -13.95
C LEU A 667 -21.60 6.58 -13.61
N ASP A 668 -21.68 7.31 -12.49
CA ASP A 668 -22.85 8.04 -12.06
C ASP A 668 -22.99 9.32 -12.90
N PRO A 669 -24.04 9.44 -13.72
CA PRO A 669 -24.19 10.56 -14.62
C PRO A 669 -24.68 11.85 -13.93
N GLU A 670 -24.99 11.78 -12.63
CA GLU A 670 -25.28 12.94 -11.78
C GLU A 670 -24.11 13.30 -10.85
N ALA A 671 -22.97 12.59 -10.90
CA ALA A 671 -21.81 12.93 -10.10
C ALA A 671 -21.12 14.21 -10.60
N ASP A 672 -20.99 15.21 -9.72
CA ASP A 672 -20.34 16.49 -10.02
C ASP A 672 -18.80 16.38 -10.11
N SER A 673 -18.19 15.44 -9.39
CA SER A 673 -16.73 15.22 -9.39
C SER A 673 -16.36 13.81 -8.95
N PHE A 674 -15.58 13.11 -9.78
CA PHE A 674 -15.04 11.77 -9.47
C PHE A 674 -13.51 11.70 -9.58
N TYR A 675 -12.88 12.56 -10.38
CA TYR A 675 -11.43 12.58 -10.56
C TYR A 675 -10.69 13.00 -9.29
N THR A 676 -9.72 12.19 -8.87
CA THR A 676 -8.79 12.50 -7.79
C THR A 676 -7.52 11.67 -7.96
N HIS A 677 -6.39 12.14 -7.41
CA HIS A 677 -5.11 11.42 -7.46
C HIS A 677 -4.74 10.90 -8.86
N CYS A 678 -4.90 11.73 -9.89
CA CYS A 678 -4.61 11.38 -11.28
C CYS A 678 -5.40 10.19 -11.87
N THR A 679 -6.58 9.89 -11.33
CA THR A 679 -7.47 8.87 -11.89
C THR A 679 -8.94 9.17 -11.63
N VAL A 680 -9.82 8.61 -12.45
CA VAL A 680 -11.29 8.63 -12.23
C VAL A 680 -11.76 7.46 -11.36
N ALA A 681 -10.92 6.44 -11.17
CA ALA A 681 -11.28 5.19 -10.51
C ALA A 681 -10.94 5.15 -9.01
N ALA A 682 -10.25 6.16 -8.46
CA ALA A 682 -9.70 6.10 -7.10
C ALA A 682 -10.76 5.85 -6.03
N ARG A 683 -11.84 6.64 -6.01
CA ARG A 683 -12.92 6.50 -5.00
C ARG A 683 -13.59 5.13 -5.06
N ASP A 684 -13.82 4.62 -6.27
CA ASP A 684 -14.48 3.32 -6.49
C ASP A 684 -13.55 2.13 -6.21
N SER A 685 -12.31 2.21 -6.66
CA SER A 685 -11.36 1.09 -6.59
C SER A 685 -10.62 0.96 -5.27
N LEU A 686 -10.38 2.09 -4.59
CA LEU A 686 -9.51 2.16 -3.41
C LEU A 686 -10.30 2.22 -2.09
N LEU A 687 -11.52 2.76 -2.12
CA LEU A 687 -12.39 2.90 -0.93
C LEU A 687 -13.69 2.08 -1.05
N GLY A 688 -13.86 1.39 -2.17
CA GLY A 688 -15.08 0.66 -2.50
C GLY A 688 -15.24 -0.71 -1.83
N PRO A 689 -16.22 -1.50 -2.29
CA PRO A 689 -16.75 -2.65 -1.55
C PRO A 689 -15.83 -3.87 -1.48
N LEU A 690 -14.71 -3.91 -2.19
CA LEU A 690 -13.69 -4.97 -1.98
C LEU A 690 -13.17 -4.97 -0.53
N TRP A 691 -13.19 -3.83 0.15
CA TRP A 691 -12.87 -3.76 1.58
C TRP A 691 -13.80 -4.61 2.44
N LEU A 692 -15.07 -4.81 2.06
CA LEU A 692 -16.00 -5.65 2.80
C LEU A 692 -15.56 -7.13 2.83
N VAL A 693 -14.82 -7.59 1.82
CA VAL A 693 -14.23 -8.93 1.81
C VAL A 693 -12.99 -8.99 2.71
N PHE A 694 -12.14 -7.96 2.65
CA PHE A 694 -10.99 -7.83 3.55
C PHE A 694 -11.44 -7.80 5.02
N GLN A 695 -12.51 -7.07 5.30
CA GLN A 695 -13.05 -6.81 6.63
C GLN A 695 -14.03 -7.88 7.12
N GLU A 696 -14.05 -9.05 6.49
CA GLU A 696 -14.81 -10.23 6.92
C GLU A 696 -16.35 -10.04 6.92
N VAL A 697 -16.87 -9.05 6.19
CA VAL A 697 -18.32 -8.90 5.93
C VAL A 697 -18.78 -9.94 4.90
N PHE A 698 -17.96 -10.20 3.89
CA PHE A 698 -18.14 -11.29 2.93
C PHE A 698 -17.01 -12.32 3.04
N ASP A 699 -17.34 -13.61 2.92
CA ASP A 699 -16.32 -14.65 2.68
C ASP A 699 -15.79 -14.54 1.25
N SER A 700 -14.50 -14.81 1.05
CA SER A 700 -13.85 -14.71 -0.25
C SER A 700 -14.44 -15.62 -1.34
N ASN A 701 -15.18 -16.66 -0.96
CA ASN A 701 -15.83 -17.60 -1.88
C ASN A 701 -17.34 -17.35 -2.04
N GLU A 702 -17.90 -16.28 -1.47
CA GLU A 702 -19.29 -15.92 -1.75
C GLU A 702 -19.44 -15.53 -3.24
N PRO A 703 -20.52 -15.93 -3.94
CA PRO A 703 -20.70 -15.66 -5.37
C PRO A 703 -20.60 -14.17 -5.74
N ILE A 704 -21.04 -13.29 -4.85
CA ILE A 704 -20.97 -11.84 -5.06
C ILE A 704 -19.54 -11.31 -5.16
N VAL A 705 -18.57 -12.02 -4.58
CA VAL A 705 -17.15 -11.66 -4.67
C VAL A 705 -16.61 -11.92 -6.08
N ASP A 706 -17.16 -12.89 -6.82
CA ASP A 706 -16.82 -13.11 -8.23
C ASP A 706 -17.20 -11.88 -9.06
N THR A 707 -18.39 -11.34 -8.83
CA THR A 707 -18.86 -10.08 -9.43
C THR A 707 -17.93 -8.92 -9.10
N LEU A 708 -17.59 -8.73 -7.81
CA LEU A 708 -16.68 -7.66 -7.36
C LEU A 708 -15.31 -7.74 -8.06
N LEU A 709 -14.67 -8.92 -8.06
CA LEU A 709 -13.37 -9.10 -8.69
C LEU A 709 -13.43 -8.88 -10.21
N THR A 710 -14.48 -9.37 -10.86
CA THR A 710 -14.63 -9.30 -12.31
C THR A 710 -14.76 -7.87 -12.81
N TYR A 711 -15.66 -7.06 -12.25
CA TYR A 711 -15.80 -5.67 -12.72
C TYR A 711 -14.61 -4.81 -12.31
N HIS A 712 -13.97 -5.05 -11.15
CA HIS A 712 -12.76 -4.31 -10.78
C HIS A 712 -11.66 -4.57 -11.81
N ALA A 713 -11.42 -5.84 -12.16
CA ALA A 713 -10.41 -6.21 -13.14
C ALA A 713 -10.64 -5.61 -14.53
N GLU A 714 -11.90 -5.43 -14.94
CA GLU A 714 -12.24 -4.86 -16.25
C GLU A 714 -12.24 -3.33 -16.25
N LEU A 715 -12.72 -2.69 -15.18
CA LEU A 715 -12.99 -1.25 -15.15
C LEU A 715 -11.91 -0.43 -14.42
N PHE A 716 -11.27 -1.00 -13.40
CA PHE A 716 -10.46 -0.24 -12.42
C PHE A 716 -9.00 -0.66 -12.31
N LEU A 717 -8.63 -1.77 -12.95
CA LEU A 717 -7.27 -2.30 -12.88
C LEU A 717 -6.61 -2.28 -14.25
N ASP A 718 -5.30 -1.98 -14.27
CA ASP A 718 -4.43 -2.25 -15.41
C ASP A 718 -3.39 -3.30 -14.99
N ARG A 719 -3.23 -4.36 -15.80
CA ARG A 719 -2.40 -5.53 -15.47
C ARG A 719 -2.66 -6.09 -14.06
N ASN A 720 -3.93 -6.07 -13.63
CA ASN A 720 -4.37 -6.46 -12.27
C ASN A 720 -3.77 -5.60 -11.14
N ALA A 721 -3.38 -4.35 -11.41
CA ALA A 721 -2.96 -3.37 -10.41
C ALA A 721 -3.86 -2.14 -10.49
N ALA A 722 -4.25 -1.57 -9.33
CA ALA A 722 -5.11 -0.39 -9.31
C ALA A 722 -4.35 0.88 -9.71
N PHE A 723 -5.08 1.86 -10.23
CA PHE A 723 -4.52 3.16 -10.60
C PHE A 723 -4.13 3.98 -9.36
N SER A 724 -3.10 4.82 -9.52
CA SER A 724 -2.60 5.78 -8.53
C SER A 724 -1.94 5.17 -7.29
N GLN A 725 -2.70 4.60 -6.35
CA GLN A 725 -2.22 4.00 -5.09
C GLN A 725 -2.60 2.51 -5.06
N PRO A 726 -1.82 1.62 -5.67
CA PRO A 726 -2.24 0.25 -5.91
C PRO A 726 -2.47 -0.58 -4.64
N TYR A 727 -1.75 -0.32 -3.53
CA TYR A 727 -1.83 -1.13 -2.32
C TYR A 727 -3.07 -0.87 -1.46
N TYR A 728 -3.83 0.19 -1.75
CA TYR A 728 -5.16 0.37 -1.18
C TYR A 728 -6.18 -0.65 -1.70
N SER A 729 -5.98 -1.21 -2.90
CA SER A 729 -6.88 -2.23 -3.44
C SER A 729 -6.57 -3.61 -2.86
N GLN A 730 -7.50 -4.16 -2.08
CA GLN A 730 -7.29 -5.42 -1.33
C GLN A 730 -7.57 -6.71 -2.14
N HIS A 731 -7.84 -6.62 -3.45
CA HIS A 731 -8.10 -7.79 -4.30
C HIS A 731 -6.98 -8.86 -4.31
N PRO A 732 -5.66 -8.56 -4.14
CA PRO A 732 -4.65 -9.60 -4.15
C PRO A 732 -4.83 -10.61 -3.01
N LEU A 733 -5.19 -10.16 -1.80
CA LEU A 733 -5.45 -11.07 -0.68
C LEU A 733 -6.66 -11.97 -0.95
N ILE A 734 -7.67 -11.47 -1.66
CA ILE A 734 -8.87 -12.24 -2.01
C ILE A 734 -8.50 -13.38 -2.97
N HIS A 735 -7.75 -13.08 -4.04
CA HIS A 735 -7.22 -14.11 -4.95
C HIS A 735 -6.41 -15.16 -4.20
N LEU A 736 -5.53 -14.73 -3.29
CA LEU A 736 -4.71 -15.64 -2.48
C LEU A 736 -5.54 -16.53 -1.55
N LYS A 737 -6.58 -16.00 -0.89
CA LYS A 737 -7.49 -16.78 -0.04
C LYS A 737 -8.21 -17.88 -0.84
N ARG A 738 -8.54 -17.60 -2.10
CA ARG A 738 -9.20 -18.49 -3.07
C ARG A 738 -8.25 -19.47 -3.78
N GLY A 739 -6.93 -19.31 -3.62
CA GLY A 739 -5.94 -20.15 -4.31
C GLY A 739 -5.70 -19.77 -5.77
N GLU A 740 -6.11 -18.56 -6.18
CA GLU A 740 -5.95 -18.03 -7.54
C GLU A 740 -4.54 -17.43 -7.72
N VAL A 741 -3.51 -18.28 -7.61
CA VAL A 741 -2.10 -17.87 -7.51
C VAL A 741 -1.65 -16.99 -8.68
N LYS A 742 -2.03 -17.30 -9.92
CA LYS A 742 -1.66 -16.48 -11.10
C LYS A 742 -2.17 -15.04 -10.99
N LYS A 743 -3.41 -14.84 -10.55
CA LYS A 743 -4.03 -13.52 -10.38
C LYS A 743 -3.36 -12.74 -9.24
N PHE A 744 -3.06 -13.42 -8.13
CA PHE A 744 -2.27 -12.84 -7.05
C PHE A 744 -0.87 -12.39 -7.51
N LEU A 745 -0.11 -13.27 -8.19
CA LEU A 745 1.24 -12.96 -8.68
C LEU A 745 1.22 -11.84 -9.72
N LYS A 746 0.18 -11.80 -10.58
CA LYS A 746 -0.02 -10.71 -11.53
C LYS A 746 -0.10 -9.38 -10.81
N SER A 747 -0.94 -9.26 -9.78
CA SER A 747 -1.03 -8.03 -8.98
C SER A 747 0.28 -7.76 -8.24
N TYR A 748 0.78 -8.72 -7.47
CA TYR A 748 1.96 -8.58 -6.60
C TYR A 748 3.16 -8.02 -7.35
N TYR A 749 3.54 -8.62 -8.49
CA TYR A 749 4.70 -8.18 -9.26
C TYR A 749 4.46 -6.87 -10.02
N ASN A 750 3.27 -6.63 -10.58
CA ASN A 750 2.98 -5.37 -11.26
C ASN A 750 2.94 -4.19 -10.26
N MET A 751 2.41 -4.39 -9.06
CA MET A 751 2.38 -3.36 -8.01
C MET A 751 3.78 -3.03 -7.48
N VAL A 752 4.58 -4.04 -7.10
CA VAL A 752 5.93 -3.79 -6.57
C VAL A 752 6.88 -3.20 -7.62
N SER A 753 6.85 -3.70 -8.87
CA SER A 753 7.77 -3.22 -9.92
C SER A 753 7.45 -1.82 -10.45
N SER A 754 6.21 -1.35 -10.24
CA SER A 754 5.72 -0.06 -10.74
C SER A 754 5.88 1.07 -9.73
N LEU A 755 5.85 0.77 -8.43
CA LEU A 755 5.85 1.79 -7.36
C LEU A 755 7.16 1.84 -6.55
N ALA A 756 7.83 0.70 -6.37
CA ALA A 756 9.09 0.64 -5.64
C ALA A 756 10.25 1.14 -6.49
N ASP A 757 11.14 1.90 -5.87
CA ASP A 757 12.45 2.19 -6.42
C ASP A 757 13.21 0.88 -6.66
N ARG A 758 13.68 0.68 -7.88
CA ARG A 758 14.27 -0.60 -8.29
C ARG A 758 15.72 -0.78 -7.81
N GLU A 759 16.32 0.24 -7.22
CA GLU A 759 17.71 0.30 -6.76
C GLU A 759 17.82 0.37 -5.23
N THR A 760 16.91 1.10 -4.58
CA THR A 760 16.94 1.37 -3.13
C THR A 760 15.70 0.86 -2.39
N TYR A 761 14.70 0.35 -3.10
CA TYR A 761 13.52 -0.31 -2.55
C TYR A 761 12.60 0.58 -1.70
N SER A 762 12.80 1.90 -1.71
CA SER A 762 11.86 2.88 -1.15
C SER A 762 10.64 3.01 -2.06
N PHE A 763 9.46 3.29 -1.52
CA PHE A 763 8.21 3.36 -2.29
C PHE A 763 7.73 4.80 -2.39
N TRP A 764 7.16 5.13 -3.55
CA TRP A 764 6.27 6.29 -3.69
C TRP A 764 4.87 5.93 -3.19
N GLU A 765 4.09 6.94 -2.81
CA GLU A 765 2.65 6.79 -2.56
C GLU A 765 1.88 6.64 -3.86
N HIS A 766 2.23 7.44 -4.88
CA HIS A 766 1.53 7.49 -6.16
C HIS A 766 2.45 7.31 -7.38
N TYR A 767 1.87 6.92 -8.51
CA TYR A 767 2.58 6.81 -9.81
C TYR A 767 3.06 8.14 -10.44
N TYR A 768 2.91 9.27 -9.77
CA TYR A 768 3.31 10.62 -10.24
C TYR A 768 4.25 11.34 -9.25
N HIS A 769 5.13 10.58 -8.58
CA HIS A 769 6.16 11.09 -7.66
C HIS A 769 5.64 11.95 -6.51
N CYS A 770 4.47 11.58 -5.98
CA CYS A 770 3.93 12.15 -4.74
C CYS A 770 4.16 11.19 -3.57
N GLY A 771 4.48 11.73 -2.39
CA GLY A 771 4.70 10.96 -1.17
C GLY A 771 5.90 10.00 -1.26
N PRO A 772 7.16 10.49 -1.28
CA PRO A 772 8.33 9.60 -1.23
C PRO A 772 8.41 8.88 0.12
N HIS A 773 9.05 7.72 0.11
CA HIS A 773 9.25 6.90 1.32
C HIS A 773 7.93 6.55 2.05
N LYS A 774 6.86 6.31 1.29
CA LYS A 774 5.54 5.97 1.84
C LYS A 774 5.58 4.56 2.44
N THR A 775 5.77 4.49 3.76
CA THR A 775 5.91 3.22 4.49
C THR A 775 4.62 2.40 4.56
N THR A 776 3.44 2.99 4.32
CA THR A 776 2.19 2.24 4.11
C THR A 776 2.31 1.25 2.95
N GLU A 777 2.80 1.72 1.79
CA GLU A 777 2.96 0.88 0.59
C GLU A 777 4.04 -0.19 0.81
N VAL A 778 5.15 0.17 1.48
CA VAL A 778 6.17 -0.78 1.93
C VAL A 778 5.56 -1.86 2.83
N ALA A 779 4.77 -1.47 3.82
CA ALA A 779 4.16 -2.39 4.77
C ALA A 779 3.11 -3.29 4.11
N TRP A 780 2.32 -2.80 3.16
CA TRP A 780 1.42 -3.64 2.39
C TRP A 780 2.15 -4.63 1.50
N PHE A 781 3.25 -4.23 0.84
CA PHE A 781 4.13 -5.17 0.13
C PHE A 781 4.64 -6.26 1.07
N LEU A 782 5.12 -5.87 2.26
CA LEU A 782 5.63 -6.80 3.27
C LEU A 782 4.54 -7.74 3.78
N MET A 783 3.33 -7.24 4.05
CA MET A 783 2.18 -8.05 4.47
C MET A 783 1.67 -8.98 3.37
N GLN A 784 1.62 -8.54 2.11
CA GLN A 784 1.29 -9.40 0.97
C GLN A 784 2.35 -10.49 0.77
N THR A 785 3.63 -10.15 0.92
CA THR A 785 4.74 -11.11 0.88
C THR A 785 4.62 -12.12 2.03
N ARG A 786 4.31 -11.63 3.23
CA ARG A 786 4.01 -12.47 4.38
C ARG A 786 2.86 -13.41 4.08
N TRP A 787 1.73 -12.94 3.54
CA TRP A 787 0.59 -13.81 3.19
C TRP A 787 0.92 -14.83 2.11
N MET A 788 1.72 -14.44 1.11
CA MET A 788 2.25 -15.35 0.08
C MET A 788 3.06 -16.49 0.71
N LEU A 789 3.82 -16.19 1.77
CA LEU A 789 4.67 -17.14 2.50
C LEU A 789 3.90 -17.93 3.57
N TYR A 790 2.92 -17.34 4.25
CA TYR A 790 2.05 -18.02 5.20
C TYR A 790 0.78 -17.19 5.48
N LEU A 791 -0.35 -17.87 5.65
CA LEU A 791 -1.66 -17.25 5.82
C LEU A 791 -2.52 -18.06 6.79
N GLU A 792 -3.09 -17.41 7.79
CA GLU A 792 -4.01 -18.03 8.74
C GLU A 792 -5.38 -18.28 8.12
N GLY A 793 -5.92 -19.46 8.39
CA GLY A 793 -7.34 -19.75 8.32
C GLY A 793 -7.90 -20.08 9.70
N LEU A 794 -9.19 -20.36 9.79
CA LEU A 794 -9.90 -20.53 11.06
C LEU A 794 -9.25 -21.53 12.03
N ASN A 795 -8.76 -22.68 11.53
CA ASN A 795 -8.12 -23.73 12.34
C ASN A 795 -6.89 -24.36 11.66
N LYS A 796 -6.34 -23.68 10.65
CA LYS A 796 -5.22 -24.17 9.87
C LYS A 796 -4.30 -23.04 9.47
N LEU A 797 -3.00 -23.31 9.43
CA LEU A 797 -2.02 -22.42 8.85
C LEU A 797 -1.72 -22.88 7.42
N LYS A 798 -1.98 -22.03 6.42
CA LYS A 798 -1.49 -22.26 5.06
C LYS A 798 -0.05 -21.73 4.99
N VAL A 799 0.87 -22.53 4.49
CA VAL A 799 2.29 -22.18 4.34
C VAL A 799 2.67 -22.28 2.87
N LEU A 800 3.37 -21.26 2.39
CA LEU A 800 3.70 -20.98 0.99
C LEU A 800 2.48 -20.94 0.04
N PRO A 801 1.29 -20.45 0.45
CA PRO A 801 0.08 -20.57 -0.35
C PRO A 801 0.16 -19.88 -1.72
N GLY A 802 1.00 -18.86 -1.87
CA GLY A 802 1.06 -18.04 -3.08
C GLY A 802 2.42 -17.97 -3.77
N ILE A 803 3.42 -18.76 -3.34
CA ILE A 803 4.77 -18.63 -3.91
C ILE A 803 4.77 -18.95 -5.41
N PRO A 804 5.59 -18.24 -6.22
CA PRO A 804 5.82 -18.60 -7.62
C PRO A 804 6.40 -20.00 -7.74
N ARG A 805 5.99 -20.74 -8.77
CA ARG A 805 6.50 -22.09 -9.02
C ARG A 805 8.00 -22.05 -9.35
N ALA A 806 8.45 -20.95 -9.97
CA ALA A 806 9.85 -20.69 -10.29
C ALA A 806 10.78 -20.58 -9.05
N TRP A 807 10.23 -20.38 -7.85
CA TRP A 807 11.04 -20.33 -6.62
C TRP A 807 11.54 -21.69 -6.15
N LEU A 808 10.97 -22.81 -6.61
CA LEU A 808 11.36 -24.15 -6.18
C LEU A 808 12.24 -24.87 -7.22
N HIS A 809 13.26 -24.19 -7.75
CA HIS A 809 14.25 -24.78 -8.67
C HIS A 809 15.38 -25.52 -7.91
N PRO A 810 16.13 -26.45 -8.54
CA PRO A 810 17.30 -27.07 -7.92
C PRO A 810 18.30 -26.04 -7.38
N GLY A 811 18.76 -26.24 -6.15
CA GLY A 811 19.63 -25.30 -5.43
C GLY A 811 18.93 -24.07 -4.83
N ALA A 812 17.62 -23.90 -5.02
CA ALA A 812 16.88 -22.84 -4.35
C ALA A 812 16.84 -23.06 -2.83
N LEU A 813 17.03 -21.97 -2.08
CA LEU A 813 16.86 -21.95 -0.63
C LEU A 813 15.65 -21.09 -0.28
N LEU A 814 14.63 -21.72 0.31
CA LEU A 814 13.50 -21.05 0.94
C LEU A 814 13.49 -21.42 2.41
N GLU A 815 13.68 -20.41 3.27
CA GLU A 815 13.79 -20.59 4.71
C GLU A 815 13.10 -19.45 5.46
N LEU A 816 12.14 -19.80 6.31
CA LEU A 816 11.52 -18.89 7.27
C LEU A 816 11.92 -19.36 8.66
N LYS A 817 12.56 -18.51 9.45
CA LYS A 817 13.06 -18.83 10.78
C LYS A 817 12.47 -17.89 11.81
N ASN A 818 11.77 -18.50 12.77
CA ASN A 818 11.09 -17.86 13.88
C ASN A 818 10.04 -16.80 13.49
N VAL A 819 9.44 -16.91 12.30
CA VAL A 819 8.33 -16.04 11.89
C VAL A 819 7.11 -16.28 12.80
N ALA A 820 6.35 -15.23 13.06
CA ALA A 820 5.18 -15.28 13.94
C ALA A 820 3.88 -15.37 13.14
N SER A 821 2.91 -16.10 13.69
CA SER A 821 1.53 -16.23 13.19
C SER A 821 0.55 -16.09 14.36
N ALA A 822 -0.76 -16.05 14.09
CA ALA A 822 -1.77 -16.12 15.15
C ALA A 822 -1.78 -17.48 15.92
N PHE A 823 -1.03 -18.47 15.42
CA PHE A 823 -0.80 -19.76 16.06
C PHE A 823 0.58 -19.83 16.74
N GLY A 824 1.25 -18.69 16.92
CA GLY A 824 2.59 -18.58 17.48
C GLY A 824 3.70 -18.72 16.44
N ASN A 825 4.94 -18.74 16.93
CA ASN A 825 6.13 -18.77 16.08
C ASN A 825 6.35 -20.14 15.47
N PHE A 826 6.87 -20.16 14.25
CA PHE A 826 7.28 -21.37 13.57
C PHE A 826 8.50 -21.14 12.67
N SER A 827 9.04 -22.21 12.13
CA SER A 827 10.09 -22.19 11.13
C SER A 827 9.83 -23.24 10.07
N ILE A 828 10.20 -22.94 8.83
CA ILE A 828 10.14 -23.87 7.73
C ILE A 828 11.37 -23.71 6.84
N LYS A 829 11.91 -24.83 6.36
CA LYS A 829 12.94 -24.86 5.33
C LYS A 829 12.53 -25.84 4.24
N VAL A 830 12.55 -25.39 3.00
CA VAL A 830 12.34 -26.22 1.81
C VAL A 830 13.66 -26.33 1.07
N THR A 831 14.05 -27.54 0.69
CA THR A 831 15.25 -27.81 -0.10
C THR A 831 14.88 -28.72 -1.27
N VAL A 832 15.25 -28.28 -2.46
CA VAL A 832 15.01 -29.01 -3.71
C VAL A 832 16.22 -29.88 -4.01
N SER A 833 15.99 -31.15 -4.37
CA SER A 833 17.02 -32.09 -4.83
C SER A 833 17.76 -31.58 -6.07
N ASP A 834 18.96 -32.09 -6.32
CA ASP A 834 19.79 -31.69 -7.46
C ASP A 834 19.14 -32.04 -8.81
N ASP A 835 18.36 -33.12 -8.88
CA ASP A 835 17.59 -33.53 -10.07
C ASP A 835 16.24 -32.81 -10.18
N GLY A 836 15.79 -32.14 -9.12
CA GLY A 836 14.52 -31.41 -9.04
C GLY A 836 13.29 -32.28 -8.86
N ASP A 837 13.41 -33.60 -8.75
CA ASP A 837 12.27 -34.54 -8.71
C ASP A 837 11.71 -34.77 -7.30
N SER A 838 12.42 -34.31 -6.26
CA SER A 838 11.94 -34.33 -4.88
C SER A 838 12.24 -33.07 -4.08
N PHE A 839 11.34 -32.71 -3.16
CA PHE A 839 11.51 -31.61 -2.21
C PHE A 839 11.54 -32.15 -0.78
N ARG A 840 12.52 -31.72 0.01
CA ARG A 840 12.58 -31.98 1.46
C ARG A 840 12.07 -30.76 2.23
N VAL A 841 11.18 -30.98 3.18
CA VAL A 841 10.54 -29.95 3.98
C VAL A 841 10.76 -30.22 5.46
N ASN A 842 11.34 -29.23 6.15
CA ASN A 842 11.50 -29.24 7.61
C ASN A 842 10.60 -28.16 8.19
N TYR A 843 9.57 -28.53 8.95
CA TYR A 843 8.67 -27.61 9.62
C TYR A 843 8.73 -27.80 11.13
N LYS A 844 8.78 -26.69 11.87
CA LYS A 844 8.80 -26.69 13.34
C LYS A 844 7.99 -25.53 13.90
N ALA A 845 6.99 -25.83 14.71
CA ALA A 845 6.31 -24.87 15.56
C ALA A 845 7.07 -24.70 16.88
N HIS A 846 7.17 -23.46 17.36
CA HIS A 846 7.87 -23.08 18.60
C HIS A 846 6.88 -22.64 19.69
N SER A 847 5.62 -23.00 19.55
CA SER A 847 4.52 -22.52 20.38
C SER A 847 3.61 -23.66 20.82
N ASP A 848 3.13 -23.59 22.07
CA ASP A 848 2.16 -24.52 22.64
C ASP A 848 0.74 -24.34 22.07
N HIS A 849 0.48 -23.25 21.36
CA HIS A 849 -0.79 -22.96 20.68
C HIS A 849 -0.69 -23.04 19.15
N ALA A 850 0.23 -23.89 18.66
CA ALA A 850 0.43 -24.18 17.25
C ALA A 850 -0.85 -24.59 16.51
N ALA A 851 -0.87 -24.36 15.20
CA ALA A 851 -1.99 -24.73 14.35
C ALA A 851 -2.18 -26.26 14.37
N LYS A 852 -3.42 -26.72 14.55
CA LYS A 852 -3.73 -28.16 14.54
C LYS A 852 -3.43 -28.83 13.21
N LYS A 853 -3.50 -28.06 12.12
CA LYS A 853 -3.25 -28.49 10.75
C LYS A 853 -2.42 -27.43 10.04
N VAL A 854 -1.43 -27.87 9.28
CA VAL A 854 -0.63 -27.01 8.42
C VAL A 854 -0.74 -27.52 6.98
N LEU A 855 -1.11 -26.63 6.06
CA LEU A 855 -1.23 -26.94 4.65
C LEU A 855 -0.07 -26.27 3.90
N ILE A 856 0.91 -27.06 3.45
CA ILE A 856 2.11 -26.56 2.78
C ILE A 856 1.94 -26.73 1.28
N ARG A 857 1.92 -25.64 0.51
CA ARG A 857 1.91 -25.70 -0.96
C ARG A 857 3.35 -25.82 -1.49
N LEU A 858 3.57 -26.76 -2.39
CA LEU A 858 4.87 -27.14 -2.93
C LEU A 858 4.77 -27.28 -4.46
N PRO A 859 4.68 -26.16 -5.21
CA PRO A 859 4.53 -26.22 -6.65
C PRO A 859 5.83 -26.58 -7.37
N HIS A 860 5.82 -27.63 -8.19
CA HIS A 860 7.00 -27.99 -8.98
C HIS A 860 7.19 -27.06 -10.19
N PRO A 861 8.37 -26.44 -10.44
CA PRO A 861 8.59 -25.45 -11.51
C PRO A 861 8.00 -25.83 -12.88
N ASP A 862 8.19 -27.08 -13.31
CA ASP A 862 7.74 -27.57 -14.63
C ASP A 862 6.28 -28.07 -14.71
N GLY A 863 5.48 -27.96 -13.65
CA GLY A 863 4.08 -28.41 -13.69
C GLY A 863 3.86 -29.86 -13.24
N LYS A 864 4.93 -30.57 -12.84
CA LYS A 864 4.84 -31.95 -12.35
C LYS A 864 3.94 -32.04 -11.11
N ARG A 865 3.19 -33.14 -10.99
CA ARG A 865 2.26 -33.41 -9.90
C ARG A 865 2.93 -34.17 -8.77
N ILE A 866 2.49 -33.92 -7.55
CA ILE A 866 2.88 -34.71 -6.38
C ILE A 866 2.36 -36.14 -6.58
N VAL A 867 3.25 -37.14 -6.50
CA VAL A 867 2.88 -38.56 -6.59
C VAL A 867 2.87 -39.25 -5.23
N SER A 868 3.74 -38.83 -4.32
CA SER A 868 3.84 -39.39 -2.98
C SER A 868 4.49 -38.40 -2.02
N SER A 869 4.22 -38.57 -0.73
CA SER A 869 4.88 -37.88 0.38
C SER A 869 5.25 -38.90 1.44
N SER A 870 6.41 -38.75 2.10
CA SER A 870 6.82 -39.68 3.18
C SER A 870 6.03 -39.46 4.47
N GLN A 871 5.45 -38.27 4.66
CA GLN A 871 4.52 -37.93 5.74
C GLN A 871 3.46 -36.93 5.26
N GLY A 872 2.33 -36.84 5.97
CA GLY A 872 1.23 -35.95 5.60
C GLY A 872 0.39 -36.45 4.43
N GLU A 873 -0.75 -35.80 4.21
CA GLU A 873 -1.69 -36.12 3.14
C GLU A 873 -1.47 -35.19 1.94
N ALA A 874 -1.04 -35.76 0.82
CA ALA A 874 -0.80 -35.01 -0.41
C ALA A 874 -2.09 -34.79 -1.21
N ASN A 875 -2.29 -33.58 -1.70
CA ASN A 875 -3.35 -33.21 -2.63
C ASN A 875 -2.75 -32.66 -3.94
N PRO A 876 -2.72 -33.48 -5.02
CA PRO A 876 -2.17 -33.06 -6.31
C PRO A 876 -2.93 -31.91 -6.98
N ALA A 877 -4.22 -31.72 -6.70
CA ALA A 877 -5.03 -30.68 -7.32
C ALA A 877 -4.68 -29.28 -6.79
N THR A 878 -4.25 -29.20 -5.52
CA THR A 878 -3.86 -27.96 -4.85
C THR A 878 -2.35 -27.84 -4.67
N GLU A 879 -1.57 -28.78 -5.22
CA GLU A 879 -0.11 -28.85 -5.11
C GLU A 879 0.37 -28.79 -3.65
N SER A 880 -0.33 -29.45 -2.72
CA SER A 880 -0.08 -29.26 -1.29
C SER A 880 0.01 -30.56 -0.51
N VAL A 881 0.63 -30.47 0.67
CA VAL A 881 0.67 -31.54 1.68
C VAL A 881 0.08 -30.99 2.98
N GLU A 882 -0.93 -31.67 3.51
CA GLU A 882 -1.48 -31.41 4.84
C GLU A 882 -0.71 -32.22 5.88
N ILE A 883 -0.15 -31.55 6.88
CA ILE A 883 0.56 -32.19 8.00
C ILE A 883 -0.18 -31.95 9.32
N VAL A 884 -0.02 -32.90 10.24
CA VAL A 884 -0.48 -32.83 11.63
C VAL A 884 0.74 -33.07 12.52
N GLY A 885 1.02 -32.12 13.42
CA GLY A 885 2.16 -32.19 14.33
C GLY A 885 2.95 -30.89 14.41
N ASN A 886 3.76 -30.75 15.47
CA ASN A 886 4.53 -29.54 15.75
C ASN A 886 5.96 -29.57 15.17
N GLU A 887 6.45 -30.74 14.75
CA GLU A 887 7.76 -30.88 14.13
C GLU A 887 7.69 -32.03 13.12
N VAL A 888 7.96 -31.75 11.85
CA VAL A 888 7.96 -32.76 10.78
C VAL A 888 9.13 -32.52 9.83
N ASP A 889 9.70 -33.62 9.36
CA ASP A 889 10.74 -33.65 8.31
C ASP A 889 10.31 -34.72 7.31
N PHE A 890 9.96 -34.29 6.10
CA PHE A 890 9.40 -35.16 5.08
C PHE A 890 9.90 -34.82 3.68
N GLU A 891 9.73 -35.78 2.79
CA GLU A 891 10.11 -35.68 1.38
C GLU A 891 8.87 -35.89 0.51
N VAL A 892 8.78 -35.11 -0.56
CA VAL A 892 7.70 -35.15 -1.55
C VAL A 892 8.30 -35.41 -2.91
N TRP A 893 7.72 -36.33 -3.68
CA TRP A 893 8.19 -36.70 -5.01
C TRP A 893 7.20 -36.27 -6.09
N PHE A 894 7.73 -35.90 -7.25
CA PHE A 894 6.97 -35.35 -8.37
C PHE A 894 7.13 -36.18 -9.65
N ARG A 895 6.09 -36.25 -10.47
CA ARG A 895 6.13 -36.82 -11.84
C ARG A 895 5.22 -36.05 -12.78
N THR A 896 5.48 -36.17 -14.08
CA THR A 896 4.74 -35.50 -15.16
C THR A 896 3.28 -35.88 -15.23
#